data_AF-A0A959R048-F1
#
_entry.id   AF-A0A959R048-F1
#
_cell.length_a   1.000
_cell.length_b   1.000
_cell.length_c   1.000
_cell.angle_alpha   90.00
_cell.angle_beta   90.00
_cell.angle_gamma   90.00
#
_symmetry.space_group_name_H-M   'P 1'
#
loop_
_entity.id
_entity.type
_entity.pdbx_description
1 polymer ?
#
loop_
_entity_poly.entity_id
_entity_poly.type
_entity_poly.pdbx_seq_one_letter_code
_entity_poly.pdbx_strand_id
1 'polypeptide(L)'
;MTNFKEYQRVSSVLFFIFFILLLFFMPNKNEALQKLPPGLNGNFEEGEIVVVPSCDLDVRFFINLRESGFMVPGVKTFVEALNPRIIFDIPQLGGGCNSSSSNFNEKFEWAVIDRPPGSNAVLEETNTFKPYIIPDKGGDYIVRFTACPGGCEYVMQNGVRLIAGPNRTEITLHISDDAVIPPATEPIEPPVDIQTPKTVFTSACSGGLINPQWTTVEHWDGPQDYHLLEGHVNWSHISRKDNFLNHDSQDFLMGVDPDPAYQYLLGSGIFNMESIEVEWERASFPEGFRPTRGDRVSVIGYWVRDCGHDGNPEIHPPVLVASHRARPVRVNGYGSNVRVPGIITDLWVNQQAGEITRNCSQTGLHNVLDSDTPVESPLDLFTCLPQTAGFTTNPINRLMQFNIYLPKNPREIYRDAGLTVPPQLPLSIEVYNPNGSGGPDPVIIPHIEDGYLEVQVDLRTYSGSNYSRKIESAWVLPSPRNWDLAAWQCTINTLDVHDDGDNWISGGDGDWRFWVNLNNGAKEWVKLYDCNGCVHGQIEYGNTPWVTASGNPAGNRSLGPDVLLYPGQFIWFHSSGFEADEIWDDYTGEVNRLMPQVAGEYAIQSNCTDSGQSNCCSYTIHYEISPGNTATRPSLNGEGIRLFNSYKVRYGPYANIEFPATLARFWNHPLTDSVLPDSVSVQMDDETYFPVQEAEPSSIAEMSNEVFARELQEIQKKNPKAFLAFIGELREEITVMQKSENKDDAELALQSLKVAVPKDIWKAHFSDVKLPGDQWITGISNNLLLVLAAILLLILAFLAFRKTK
;
A
#
# COMPACT_ATOMS: atom_id res chain seq x y z
N MET A 1 -14.12 56.11 -6.81
CA MET A 1 -15.20 55.10 -6.79
C MET A 1 -14.82 54.11 -7.89
N THR A 2 -14.07 53.05 -7.63
CA THR A 2 -14.41 51.82 -6.87
C THR A 2 -13.11 51.10 -6.50
N ASN A 3 -12.93 50.73 -5.22
CA ASN A 3 -12.14 49.59 -4.70
C ASN A 3 -11.84 49.81 -3.21
N PHE A 4 -12.89 49.65 -2.40
CA PHE A 4 -12.84 49.79 -0.94
C PHE A 4 -13.36 48.49 -0.28
N LYS A 5 -12.82 47.33 -0.67
CA LYS A 5 -13.17 46.03 -0.06
C LYS A 5 -12.00 45.09 0.27
N GLU A 6 -10.75 45.40 -0.10
CA GLU A 6 -9.58 44.57 0.30
C GLU A 6 -8.75 45.13 1.46
N TYR A 7 -8.96 46.37 1.88
CA TYR A 7 -8.20 46.97 2.99
C TYR A 7 -8.77 46.66 4.40
N GLN A 8 -9.80 45.81 4.52
CA GLN A 8 -10.47 45.51 5.79
C GLN A 8 -10.09 44.16 6.44
N ARG A 9 -9.25 43.31 5.82
CA ARG A 9 -8.78 42.05 6.43
C ARG A 9 -7.38 42.11 7.06
N VAL A 10 -6.53 43.03 6.61
CA VAL A 10 -5.18 43.22 7.20
C VAL A 10 -5.22 44.07 8.49
N SER A 11 -6.30 44.83 8.71
CA SER A 11 -6.44 45.67 9.91
C SER A 11 -6.82 44.86 11.17
N SER A 12 -7.52 43.73 11.04
CA SER A 12 -8.08 43.02 12.19
C SER A 12 -7.06 42.18 12.96
N VAL A 13 -6.07 41.60 12.30
CA VAL A 13 -5.02 40.78 12.93
C VAL A 13 -4.00 41.66 13.65
N LEU A 14 -3.61 42.79 13.04
CA LEU A 14 -2.76 43.80 13.68
C LEU A 14 -3.45 44.48 14.87
N PHE A 15 -4.77 44.70 14.81
CA PHE A 15 -5.54 45.24 15.94
C PHE A 15 -5.66 44.22 17.08
N PHE A 16 -5.78 42.92 16.79
CA PHE A 16 -5.87 41.86 17.79
C PHE A 16 -4.53 41.65 18.53
N ILE A 17 -3.41 41.69 17.80
CA ILE A 17 -2.06 41.62 18.39
C ILE A 17 -1.76 42.88 19.22
N PHE A 18 -2.18 44.06 18.77
CA PHE A 18 -2.04 45.30 19.53
C PHE A 18 -2.92 45.33 20.80
N PHE A 19 -4.11 44.72 20.75
CA PHE A 19 -5.04 44.62 21.88
C PHE A 19 -4.56 43.61 22.94
N ILE A 20 -3.98 42.48 22.51
CA ILE A 20 -3.35 41.49 23.40
C ILE A 20 -2.13 42.10 24.10
N LEU A 21 -1.30 42.87 23.39
CA LEU A 21 -0.14 43.55 23.97
C LEU A 21 -0.51 44.65 24.97
N LEU A 22 -1.68 45.29 24.82
CA LEU A 22 -2.20 46.29 25.76
C LEU A 22 -2.76 45.68 27.06
N LEU A 23 -3.22 44.43 27.03
CA LEU A 23 -3.72 43.69 28.20
C LEU A 23 -2.61 43.18 29.13
N PHE A 24 -1.35 43.13 28.66
CA PHE A 24 -0.20 42.70 29.47
C PHE A 24 0.48 43.82 30.27
N PHE A 25 0.12 45.09 30.07
CA PHE A 25 0.83 46.23 30.68
C PHE A 25 -0.04 47.26 31.42
N MET A 26 -1.18 46.87 32.01
CA MET A 26 -1.93 47.72 32.95
C MET A 26 -2.04 47.11 34.36
N PRO A 27 -1.93 47.89 35.46
CA PRO A 27 -1.77 47.33 36.81
C PRO A 27 -3.08 46.98 37.52
N ASN A 28 -4.25 46.99 36.86
CA ASN A 28 -5.52 46.69 37.52
C ASN A 28 -6.48 45.91 36.62
N LYS A 29 -6.70 44.64 36.98
CA LYS A 29 -7.69 43.75 36.36
C LYS A 29 -9.04 43.96 37.03
N ASN A 30 -9.83 44.92 36.54
CA ASN A 30 -11.30 44.97 36.63
C ASN A 30 -11.78 46.31 36.07
N GLU A 31 -11.77 46.46 34.74
CA GLU A 31 -12.57 47.46 33.99
C GLU A 31 -12.30 47.31 32.48
N ALA A 32 -12.67 46.17 31.90
CA ALA A 32 -12.64 45.97 30.45
C ALA A 32 -13.78 45.07 29.93
N LEU A 33 -14.94 45.11 30.59
CA LEU A 33 -16.13 44.35 30.20
C LEU A 33 -17.40 45.20 30.07
N GLN A 34 -17.27 46.49 29.70
CA GLN A 34 -18.43 47.39 29.53
C GLN A 34 -18.38 48.31 28.31
N LYS A 35 -17.87 47.85 27.15
CA LYS A 35 -18.10 48.55 25.87
C LYS A 35 -18.32 47.59 24.70
N LEU A 36 -19.55 47.09 24.57
CA LEU A 36 -20.11 46.63 23.29
C LEU A 36 -21.33 47.50 22.94
N PRO A 37 -21.60 47.75 21.63
CA PRO A 37 -22.62 48.70 21.18
C PRO A 37 -24.06 48.24 21.46
N PRO A 38 -25.02 49.18 21.60
CA PRO A 38 -26.41 48.88 21.95
C PRO A 38 -27.19 48.39 20.74
N GLY A 39 -27.80 47.19 20.82
CA GLY A 39 -28.65 46.71 19.73
C GLY A 39 -29.00 45.23 19.73
N LEU A 40 -29.26 44.60 20.88
CA LEU A 40 -29.93 43.29 20.94
C LEU A 40 -30.90 43.27 22.14
N ASN A 41 -31.93 44.12 22.08
CA ASN A 41 -33.10 43.96 22.94
C ASN A 41 -34.04 42.94 22.29
N GLY A 42 -33.73 41.66 22.48
CA GLY A 42 -34.70 40.57 22.36
C GLY A 42 -34.97 40.07 23.77
N ASN A 43 -36.21 40.21 24.24
CA ASN A 43 -36.67 39.62 25.49
C ASN A 43 -36.50 38.10 25.41
N PHE A 44 -35.55 37.54 26.15
CA PHE A 44 -35.54 36.12 26.48
C PHE A 44 -36.20 35.96 27.83
N GLU A 45 -37.40 35.37 27.83
CA GLU A 45 -38.00 34.80 29.04
C GLU A 45 -37.08 33.69 29.55
N GLU A 46 -37.00 33.53 30.88
CA GLU A 46 -36.35 32.39 31.53
C GLU A 46 -37.09 31.09 31.15
N GLY A 47 -36.78 30.57 29.97
CA GLY A 47 -37.04 29.20 29.57
C GLY A 47 -35.83 28.37 29.94
N GLU A 48 -36.04 27.37 30.79
CA GLU A 48 -35.08 26.33 31.12
C GLU A 48 -34.49 25.76 29.81
N ILE A 49 -33.22 26.06 29.50
CA ILE A 49 -32.50 25.42 28.39
C ILE A 49 -32.27 23.97 28.83
N VAL A 50 -33.20 23.09 28.47
CA VAL A 50 -32.98 21.65 28.51
C VAL A 50 -31.99 21.34 27.39
N VAL A 51 -30.69 21.33 27.71
CA VAL A 51 -29.69 20.68 26.88
C VAL A 51 -30.01 19.20 26.95
N VAL A 52 -30.72 18.68 25.95
CA VAL A 52 -30.83 17.23 25.76
C VAL A 52 -29.43 16.78 25.32
N PRO A 53 -28.72 15.96 26.13
CA PRO A 53 -27.45 15.41 25.70
C PRO A 53 -27.66 14.65 24.39
N SER A 54 -26.76 14.78 23.43
CA SER A 54 -26.82 14.02 22.18
C SER A 54 -26.57 12.52 22.37
N CYS A 55 -26.19 12.10 23.58
CA CYS A 55 -26.08 10.72 24.01
C CYS A 55 -26.10 10.59 25.53
N ASP A 56 -26.45 9.40 26.00
CA ASP A 56 -26.43 9.04 27.41
C ASP A 56 -25.06 8.48 27.81
N LEU A 57 -24.73 8.63 29.10
CA LEU A 57 -23.60 7.93 29.70
C LEU A 57 -23.92 6.43 29.72
N ASP A 58 -23.25 5.64 28.90
CA ASP A 58 -23.57 4.23 28.68
C ASP A 58 -22.31 3.35 28.63
N VAL A 59 -22.50 2.07 28.96
CA VAL A 59 -21.50 1.02 28.76
C VAL A 59 -22.08 -0.04 27.85
N ARG A 60 -21.47 -0.19 26.68
CA ARG A 60 -21.89 -1.16 25.66
C ARG A 60 -20.81 -2.21 25.46
N PHE A 61 -21.24 -3.38 25.01
CA PHE A 61 -20.34 -4.45 24.62
C PHE A 61 -20.38 -4.60 23.10
N PHE A 62 -19.20 -4.65 22.51
CA PHE A 62 -19.03 -5.00 21.11
C PHE A 62 -18.60 -6.46 21.04
N ILE A 63 -19.51 -7.33 20.61
CA ILE A 63 -19.31 -8.78 20.54
C ILE A 63 -19.85 -9.26 19.20
N ASN A 64 -18.95 -9.64 18.31
CA ASN A 64 -19.32 -10.27 17.04
C ASN A 64 -19.11 -11.77 17.16
N LEU A 65 -20.17 -12.54 16.86
CA LEU A 65 -20.06 -13.99 16.79
C LEU A 65 -19.76 -14.41 15.36
N ARG A 66 -18.84 -15.37 15.19
CA ARG A 66 -18.52 -16.02 13.93
C ARG A 66 -18.48 -17.52 14.13
N GLU A 67 -19.14 -18.25 13.26
CA GLU A 67 -19.01 -19.69 13.17
C GLU A 67 -17.81 -20.09 12.29
N SER A 68 -17.16 -21.20 12.61
CA SER A 68 -16.13 -21.80 11.76
C SER A 68 -16.13 -23.32 11.87
N GLY A 69 -15.53 -24.01 10.90
CA GLY A 69 -15.61 -25.47 10.78
C GLY A 69 -16.67 -25.93 9.78
N PHE A 70 -16.81 -27.25 9.62
CA PHE A 70 -17.68 -27.81 8.60
C PHE A 70 -19.10 -28.03 9.16
N MET A 71 -20.10 -27.40 8.54
CA MET A 71 -21.50 -27.38 9.00
C MET A 71 -22.25 -28.66 8.64
N VAL A 72 -21.74 -29.81 9.11
CA VAL A 72 -22.38 -31.12 8.98
C VAL A 72 -22.35 -31.86 10.31
N PRO A 73 -23.26 -32.81 10.53
CA PRO A 73 -23.25 -33.59 11.75
C PRO A 73 -21.98 -34.44 11.89
N GLY A 74 -21.47 -34.56 13.11
CA GLY A 74 -20.30 -35.37 13.48
C GLY A 74 -18.96 -34.63 13.44
N VAL A 75 -18.95 -33.36 13.04
CA VAL A 75 -17.74 -32.51 12.94
C VAL A 75 -17.74 -31.43 14.02
N LYS A 76 -16.56 -31.08 14.54
CA LYS A 76 -16.38 -29.90 15.40
C LYS A 76 -16.70 -28.62 14.62
N THR A 77 -17.74 -27.91 15.05
CA THR A 77 -18.12 -26.57 14.62
C THR A 77 -17.77 -25.60 15.74
N PHE A 78 -16.91 -24.64 15.47
CA PHE A 78 -16.51 -23.62 16.43
C PHE A 78 -17.44 -22.42 16.35
N VAL A 79 -17.67 -21.77 17.50
CA VAL A 79 -18.34 -20.48 17.59
C VAL A 79 -17.39 -19.54 18.32
N GLU A 80 -17.00 -18.46 17.66
CA GLU A 80 -15.98 -17.54 18.14
C GLU A 80 -16.58 -16.16 18.43
N ALA A 81 -16.29 -15.62 19.61
CA ALA A 81 -16.51 -14.21 19.92
C ALA A 81 -15.28 -13.41 19.46
N LEU A 82 -15.39 -12.75 18.31
CA LEU A 82 -14.30 -12.00 17.70
C LEU A 82 -14.09 -10.67 18.41
N ASN A 83 -12.84 -10.47 18.89
CA ASN A 83 -12.35 -9.22 19.48
C ASN A 83 -13.38 -8.53 20.39
N PRO A 84 -13.88 -9.20 21.44
CA PRO A 84 -14.86 -8.60 22.32
C PRO A 84 -14.27 -7.34 22.97
N ARG A 85 -15.03 -6.25 22.97
CA ARG A 85 -14.63 -4.96 23.57
C ARG A 85 -15.71 -4.37 24.45
N ILE A 86 -15.28 -3.54 25.38
CA ILE A 86 -16.16 -2.70 26.21
C ILE A 86 -16.02 -1.28 25.69
N ILE A 87 -17.15 -0.64 25.39
CA ILE A 87 -17.24 0.73 24.89
C ILE A 87 -17.91 1.58 25.97
N PHE A 88 -17.24 2.66 26.36
CA PHE A 88 -17.77 3.68 27.26
C PHE A 88 -18.13 4.92 26.45
N ASP A 89 -19.40 5.29 26.48
CA ASP A 89 -19.90 6.51 25.86
C ASP A 89 -20.07 7.58 26.95
N ILE A 90 -19.28 8.66 26.89
CA ILE A 90 -19.26 9.72 27.91
C ILE A 90 -19.71 11.05 27.29
N PRO A 91 -20.79 11.67 27.79
CA PRO A 91 -21.25 12.97 27.28
C PRO A 91 -20.22 14.09 27.50
N GLN A 92 -20.04 14.97 26.51
CA GLN A 92 -19.13 16.12 26.60
C GLN A 92 -19.87 17.46 26.82
N LEU A 93 -19.19 18.41 27.48
CA LEU A 93 -19.63 19.80 27.61
C LEU A 93 -19.53 20.51 26.26
N GLY A 94 -20.66 20.79 25.62
CA GLY A 94 -20.74 21.41 24.28
C GLY A 94 -21.58 20.60 23.27
N GLY A 95 -22.00 19.38 23.63
CA GLY A 95 -22.69 18.44 22.75
C GLY A 95 -21.71 17.43 22.13
N GLY A 96 -22.14 16.18 21.94
CA GLY A 96 -21.33 15.06 21.47
C GLY A 96 -20.96 14.03 22.54
N CYS A 97 -20.44 12.88 22.10
CA CYS A 97 -19.96 11.78 22.96
C CYS A 97 -18.44 11.62 22.80
N ASN A 98 -17.75 11.40 23.90
CA ASN A 98 -16.44 10.76 23.88
C ASN A 98 -16.64 9.25 24.01
N SER A 99 -16.39 8.51 22.94
CA SER A 99 -16.41 7.05 22.99
C SER A 99 -14.99 6.54 23.20
N SER A 100 -14.78 5.75 24.24
CA SER A 100 -13.50 5.07 24.49
C SER A 100 -13.72 3.57 24.55
N SER A 101 -12.79 2.80 23.98
CA SER A 101 -12.86 1.33 24.00
C SER A 101 -11.75 0.74 24.85
N SER A 102 -12.03 -0.42 25.44
CA SER A 102 -11.06 -1.20 26.20
C SER A 102 -11.20 -2.69 25.91
N ASN A 103 -10.14 -3.46 26.21
CA ASN A 103 -10.14 -4.90 26.05
C ASN A 103 -11.20 -5.53 26.97
N PHE A 104 -11.90 -6.55 26.47
CA PHE A 104 -12.89 -7.26 27.25
C PHE A 104 -12.22 -8.15 28.31
N ASN A 105 -12.53 -7.88 29.57
CA ASN A 105 -11.99 -8.56 30.75
C ASN A 105 -13.10 -9.05 31.69
N GLU A 106 -14.36 -9.03 31.24
CA GLU A 106 -15.52 -9.36 32.07
C GLU A 106 -15.88 -10.86 32.03
N LYS A 107 -16.70 -11.27 32.99
CA LYS A 107 -17.27 -12.63 32.98
C LYS A 107 -18.20 -12.81 31.78
N PHE A 108 -18.14 -14.00 31.19
CA PHE A 108 -19.03 -14.40 30.10
C PHE A 108 -19.54 -15.83 30.26
N GLU A 109 -20.64 -16.14 29.58
CA GLU A 109 -21.25 -17.46 29.53
C GLU A 109 -21.69 -17.81 28.10
N TRP A 110 -21.55 -19.08 27.74
CA TRP A 110 -22.08 -19.65 26.50
C TRP A 110 -23.27 -20.57 26.77
N ALA A 111 -24.25 -20.59 25.88
CA ALA A 111 -25.39 -21.52 25.95
C ALA A 111 -25.89 -21.92 24.56
N VAL A 112 -26.32 -23.18 24.41
CA VAL A 112 -27.15 -23.62 23.28
C VAL A 112 -28.61 -23.34 23.63
N ILE A 113 -29.24 -22.43 22.89
CA ILE A 113 -30.61 -21.95 23.13
C ILE A 113 -31.64 -22.80 22.41
N ASP A 114 -31.32 -23.27 21.21
CA ASP A 114 -32.18 -24.15 20.43
C ASP A 114 -31.36 -25.15 19.62
N ARG A 115 -31.96 -26.29 19.27
CA ARG A 115 -31.34 -27.37 18.48
C ARG A 115 -32.38 -28.27 17.81
N PRO A 116 -32.02 -29.01 16.75
CA PRO A 116 -32.97 -29.82 16.02
C PRO A 116 -33.62 -30.92 16.88
N PRO A 117 -34.87 -31.35 16.58
CA PRO A 117 -35.56 -32.37 17.36
C PRO A 117 -34.77 -33.68 17.55
N GLY A 118 -34.56 -34.03 18.82
CA GLY A 118 -33.83 -35.23 19.23
C GLY A 118 -32.31 -35.14 19.08
N SER A 119 -31.75 -33.94 18.87
CA SER A 119 -30.34 -33.65 19.03
C SER A 119 -29.96 -33.62 20.52
N ASN A 120 -28.79 -34.15 20.86
CA ASN A 120 -28.18 -34.13 22.18
C ASN A 120 -26.87 -33.32 22.21
N ALA A 121 -26.53 -32.61 21.13
CA ALA A 121 -25.30 -31.84 21.03
C ALA A 121 -25.20 -30.78 22.15
N VAL A 122 -23.97 -30.55 22.62
CA VAL A 122 -23.61 -29.57 23.66
C VAL A 122 -22.36 -28.80 23.23
N LEU A 123 -22.16 -27.62 23.82
CA LEU A 123 -20.91 -26.87 23.65
C LEU A 123 -19.84 -27.42 24.60
N GLU A 124 -18.62 -27.48 24.10
CA GLU A 124 -17.38 -27.79 24.82
C GLU A 124 -16.46 -26.56 24.77
N GLU A 125 -15.48 -26.49 25.68
CA GLU A 125 -14.54 -25.35 25.80
C GLU A 125 -15.22 -23.98 26.02
N THR A 126 -16.35 -23.98 26.74
CA THR A 126 -17.16 -22.79 27.06
C THR A 126 -16.49 -21.78 27.99
N ASN A 127 -15.27 -22.04 28.44
CA ASN A 127 -14.42 -21.10 29.19
C ASN A 127 -13.48 -20.28 28.28
N THR A 128 -13.56 -20.45 26.96
CA THR A 128 -12.77 -19.71 25.97
C THR A 128 -13.68 -18.79 25.14
N PHE A 129 -13.09 -17.86 24.38
CA PHE A 129 -13.83 -17.11 23.35
C PHE A 129 -14.13 -17.93 22.09
N LYS A 130 -13.67 -19.18 22.02
CA LYS A 130 -13.82 -20.06 20.85
C LYS A 130 -14.27 -21.48 21.26
N PRO A 131 -15.43 -21.64 21.92
CA PRO A 131 -15.99 -22.97 22.16
C PRO A 131 -16.32 -23.69 20.85
N TYR A 132 -16.59 -24.98 20.95
CA TYR A 132 -17.09 -25.77 19.83
C TYR A 132 -18.28 -26.64 20.21
N ILE A 133 -19.10 -26.98 19.23
CA ILE A 133 -20.18 -27.95 19.29
C ILE A 133 -19.87 -29.07 18.29
N ILE A 134 -20.26 -30.30 18.59
CA ILE A 134 -20.30 -31.39 17.61
C ILE A 134 -21.78 -31.68 17.31
N PRO A 135 -22.35 -31.10 16.24
CA PRO A 135 -23.74 -31.34 15.89
C PRO A 135 -23.98 -32.82 15.61
N ASP A 136 -25.08 -33.39 16.08
CA ASP A 136 -25.40 -34.82 15.88
C ASP A 136 -26.53 -35.04 14.86
N LYS A 137 -27.17 -33.96 14.40
CA LYS A 137 -28.22 -33.95 13.38
C LYS A 137 -28.16 -32.70 12.50
N GLY A 138 -28.63 -32.81 11.26
CA GLY A 138 -28.93 -31.66 10.42
C GLY A 138 -30.07 -30.81 10.98
N GLY A 139 -30.01 -29.51 10.70
CA GLY A 139 -30.92 -28.48 11.19
C GLY A 139 -30.19 -27.33 11.90
N ASP A 140 -30.98 -26.42 12.45
CA ASP A 140 -30.46 -25.19 13.07
C ASP A 140 -30.12 -25.38 14.55
N TYR A 141 -28.97 -24.86 14.96
CA TYR A 141 -28.56 -24.75 16.37
C TYR A 141 -28.37 -23.27 16.69
N ILE A 142 -29.03 -22.76 17.73
CA ILE A 142 -28.86 -21.36 18.16
C ILE A 142 -27.91 -21.33 19.34
N VAL A 143 -26.77 -20.66 19.18
CA VAL A 143 -25.76 -20.49 20.23
C VAL A 143 -25.77 -19.03 20.71
N ARG A 144 -25.71 -18.83 22.03
CA ARG A 144 -25.70 -17.51 22.67
C ARG A 144 -24.43 -17.30 23.45
N PHE A 145 -23.81 -16.14 23.25
CA PHE A 145 -22.81 -15.55 24.15
C PHE A 145 -23.49 -14.52 25.05
N THR A 146 -23.23 -14.58 26.35
CA THR A 146 -23.70 -13.60 27.33
C THR A 146 -22.50 -12.94 28.01
N ALA A 147 -22.24 -11.68 27.71
CA ALA A 147 -21.33 -10.85 28.49
C ALA A 147 -22.02 -10.37 29.76
N CYS A 148 -21.28 -10.32 30.87
CA CYS A 148 -21.76 -9.83 32.15
C CYS A 148 -23.07 -10.50 32.61
N PRO A 149 -23.15 -11.85 32.68
CA PRO A 149 -24.39 -12.57 32.96
C PRO A 149 -25.07 -12.14 34.28
N GLY A 150 -24.29 -11.75 35.29
CA GLY A 150 -24.76 -11.23 36.58
C GLY A 150 -24.85 -9.69 36.68
N GLY A 151 -24.58 -8.98 35.59
CA GLY A 151 -24.31 -7.54 35.59
C GLY A 151 -22.87 -7.20 35.98
N CYS A 152 -22.34 -6.13 35.40
CA CYS A 152 -20.99 -5.61 35.68
C CYS A 152 -21.06 -4.17 36.15
N GLU A 153 -20.12 -3.77 37.00
CA GLU A 153 -20.08 -2.44 37.59
C GLU A 153 -18.74 -1.76 37.30
N TYR A 154 -18.80 -0.54 36.77
CA TYR A 154 -17.63 0.27 36.43
C TYR A 154 -17.63 1.56 37.26
N VAL A 155 -16.47 1.89 37.84
CA VAL A 155 -16.28 3.12 38.61
C VAL A 155 -15.34 4.04 37.85
N MET A 156 -15.86 5.15 37.36
CA MET A 156 -15.09 6.15 36.62
C MET A 156 -14.20 6.96 37.59
N GLN A 157 -13.16 7.62 37.07
CA GLN A 157 -12.19 8.40 37.88
C GLN A 157 -12.85 9.51 38.73
N ASN A 158 -14.00 10.02 38.30
CA ASN A 158 -14.79 11.02 39.02
C ASN A 158 -15.75 10.42 40.06
N GLY A 159 -15.71 9.10 40.29
CA GLY A 159 -16.54 8.38 41.26
C GLY A 159 -17.93 7.97 40.75
N VAL A 160 -18.27 8.24 39.49
CA VAL A 160 -19.54 7.81 38.89
C VAL A 160 -19.54 6.28 38.70
N ARG A 161 -20.61 5.62 39.15
CA ARG A 161 -20.82 4.18 39.04
C ARG A 161 -21.76 3.88 37.87
N LEU A 162 -21.31 3.02 36.96
CA LEU A 162 -22.10 2.53 35.83
C LEU A 162 -22.37 1.05 36.02
N ILE A 163 -23.62 0.63 35.82
CA ILE A 163 -24.03 -0.77 35.90
C ILE A 163 -24.44 -1.22 34.51
N ALA A 164 -23.66 -2.12 33.92
CA ALA A 164 -23.99 -2.75 32.66
C ALA A 164 -24.80 -4.02 32.92
N GLY A 165 -25.96 -4.14 32.28
CA GLY A 165 -26.74 -5.38 32.28
C GLY A 165 -26.10 -6.48 31.43
N PRO A 166 -26.62 -7.72 31.50
CA PRO A 166 -26.15 -8.80 30.64
C PRO A 166 -26.41 -8.48 29.17
N ASN A 167 -25.36 -8.52 28.36
CA ASN A 167 -25.45 -8.35 26.91
C ASN A 167 -25.43 -9.73 26.24
N ARG A 168 -26.42 -10.00 25.39
CA ARG A 168 -26.61 -11.31 24.76
C ARG A 168 -26.50 -11.17 23.25
N THR A 169 -25.57 -11.91 22.67
CA THR A 169 -25.42 -12.05 21.22
C THR A 169 -25.69 -13.50 20.84
N GLU A 170 -26.43 -13.72 19.77
CA GLU A 170 -26.81 -15.05 19.29
C GLU A 170 -26.32 -15.27 17.86
N ILE A 171 -26.06 -16.53 17.54
CA ILE A 171 -25.74 -16.99 16.19
C ILE A 171 -26.47 -18.28 15.90
N THR A 172 -26.99 -18.40 14.68
CA THR A 172 -27.65 -19.62 14.20
C THR A 172 -26.69 -20.41 13.31
N LEU A 173 -26.36 -21.62 13.73
CA LEU A 173 -25.56 -22.57 12.97
C LEU A 173 -26.49 -23.42 12.10
N HIS A 174 -26.39 -23.27 10.78
CA HIS A 174 -27.19 -24.03 9.83
C HIS A 174 -26.46 -25.32 9.43
N ILE A 175 -26.78 -26.44 10.10
CA ILE A 175 -26.12 -27.73 9.87
C ILE A 175 -26.85 -28.51 8.77
N SER A 176 -26.14 -28.91 7.71
CA SER A 176 -26.71 -29.63 6.57
C SER A 176 -26.43 -31.14 6.65
N ASP A 177 -27.37 -31.98 6.21
CA ASP A 177 -27.20 -33.45 6.17
C ASP A 177 -26.13 -33.90 5.16
N ASP A 178 -25.82 -33.03 4.20
CA ASP A 178 -24.68 -33.14 3.32
C ASP A 178 -24.00 -31.79 3.11
N ALA A 179 -22.70 -31.80 2.88
CA ALA A 179 -21.98 -30.60 2.45
C ALA A 179 -20.78 -30.97 1.59
N VAL A 180 -20.22 -29.97 0.92
CA VAL A 180 -18.98 -30.11 0.18
C VAL A 180 -17.95 -29.22 0.87
N ILE A 181 -16.78 -29.78 1.20
CA ILE A 181 -15.68 -28.98 1.75
C ILE A 181 -15.28 -27.94 0.69
N PRO A 182 -15.32 -26.64 1.02
CA PRO A 182 -14.91 -25.60 0.09
C PRO A 182 -13.47 -25.81 -0.38
N PRO A 183 -13.17 -25.54 -1.66
CA PRO A 183 -11.79 -25.51 -2.14
C PRO A 183 -10.97 -24.44 -1.40
N ALA A 184 -9.67 -24.67 -1.28
CA ALA A 184 -8.74 -23.65 -0.80
C ALA A 184 -8.74 -22.45 -1.76
N THR A 185 -8.61 -21.24 -1.21
CA THR A 185 -8.51 -20.01 -2.01
C THR A 185 -7.08 -19.60 -2.27
N GLU A 186 -6.19 -19.90 -1.34
CA GLU A 186 -4.78 -19.55 -1.40
C GLU A 186 -3.95 -20.64 -2.10
N PRO A 187 -2.86 -20.23 -2.79
CA PRO A 187 -1.91 -21.17 -3.37
C PRO A 187 -1.25 -22.03 -2.29
N ILE A 188 -0.80 -23.22 -2.67
CA ILE A 188 0.10 -23.99 -1.80
C ILE A 188 1.46 -23.29 -1.69
N GLU A 189 2.12 -23.48 -0.57
CA GLU A 189 3.52 -23.09 -0.42
C GLU A 189 4.43 -24.05 -1.20
N PRO A 190 5.54 -23.56 -1.77
CA PRO A 190 6.52 -24.39 -2.44
C PRO A 190 7.17 -25.40 -1.48
N PRO A 191 7.77 -26.48 -2.01
CA PRO A 191 8.61 -27.36 -1.22
C PRO A 191 9.71 -26.60 -0.50
N VAL A 192 9.95 -26.95 0.77
CA VAL A 192 11.00 -26.33 1.57
C VAL A 192 12.36 -26.89 1.14
N ASP A 193 13.06 -26.15 0.28
CA ASP A 193 14.47 -26.33 -0.03
C ASP A 193 15.24 -25.08 0.41
N ILE A 194 15.63 -25.04 1.68
CA ILE A 194 16.26 -23.84 2.26
C ILE A 194 17.66 -23.69 1.70
N GLN A 195 17.88 -22.65 0.90
CA GLN A 195 19.21 -22.23 0.50
C GLN A 195 19.76 -21.20 1.49
N THR A 196 21.01 -21.36 1.89
CA THR A 196 21.66 -20.40 2.79
C THR A 196 21.98 -19.09 2.07
N PRO A 197 21.71 -17.92 2.67
CA PRO A 197 22.10 -16.61 2.12
C PRO A 197 23.57 -16.56 1.71
N LYS A 198 23.85 -16.16 0.46
CA LYS A 198 25.22 -16.09 -0.07
C LYS A 198 25.97 -14.93 0.57
N THR A 199 27.23 -15.09 0.99
CA THR A 199 27.97 -13.95 1.58
C THR A 199 28.22 -12.86 0.54
N VAL A 200 27.77 -11.65 0.84
CA VAL A 200 27.93 -10.46 -0.01
C VAL A 200 28.82 -9.46 0.73
N PHE A 201 29.98 -9.13 0.14
CA PHE A 201 30.94 -8.19 0.75
C PHE A 201 30.53 -6.74 0.45
N THR A 202 30.54 -5.86 1.47
CA THR A 202 30.07 -4.45 1.37
C THR A 202 31.17 -3.44 1.04
N SER A 203 32.45 -3.81 1.07
CA SER A 203 33.58 -2.86 1.13
C SER A 203 33.85 -2.02 -0.13
N ALA A 204 33.03 -2.13 -1.19
CA ALA A 204 33.23 -1.43 -2.46
C ALA A 204 32.01 -0.64 -2.96
N CYS A 205 30.95 -0.50 -2.14
CA CYS A 205 29.63 -0.01 -2.56
C CYS A 205 29.18 1.09 -1.57
N SER A 206 29.18 2.36 -2.00
CA SER A 206 28.89 3.50 -1.12
C SER A 206 28.15 4.69 -1.78
N GLY A 207 27.76 4.55 -3.05
CA GLY A 207 27.03 5.60 -3.78
C GLY A 207 27.78 6.94 -3.87
N GLY A 208 27.07 8.00 -4.23
CA GLY A 208 27.57 9.38 -4.35
C GLY A 208 27.53 9.93 -5.77
N LEU A 209 28.21 11.06 -6.01
CA LEU A 209 28.09 11.80 -7.29
C LEU A 209 28.71 11.12 -8.52
N ILE A 210 29.69 10.23 -8.31
CA ILE A 210 30.47 9.60 -9.40
C ILE A 210 30.71 8.10 -9.21
N ASN A 211 30.23 7.55 -8.10
CA ASN A 211 30.29 6.11 -7.87
C ASN A 211 28.97 5.50 -8.35
N PRO A 212 28.97 4.23 -8.76
CA PRO A 212 27.74 3.53 -9.08
C PRO A 212 26.77 3.56 -7.90
N GLN A 213 25.49 3.87 -8.17
CA GLN A 213 24.42 3.62 -7.21
C GLN A 213 24.03 2.14 -7.21
N TRP A 214 24.22 1.40 -8.32
CA TRP A 214 24.01 -0.05 -8.32
C TRP A 214 25.22 -0.81 -8.83
N THR A 215 25.50 -1.94 -8.20
CA THR A 215 26.51 -2.89 -8.69
C THR A 215 25.96 -4.30 -8.68
N THR A 216 26.24 -5.09 -9.73
CA THR A 216 25.86 -6.50 -9.73
C THR A 216 26.49 -7.24 -8.55
N VAL A 217 25.77 -8.16 -7.91
CA VAL A 217 26.33 -8.95 -6.80
C VAL A 217 27.41 -9.91 -7.30
N GLU A 218 27.21 -10.46 -8.50
CA GLU A 218 28.14 -11.33 -9.21
C GLU A 218 28.61 -10.67 -10.50
N HIS A 219 29.70 -11.18 -11.07
CA HIS A 219 30.09 -10.78 -12.41
C HIS A 219 28.99 -11.17 -13.41
N TRP A 220 28.61 -10.23 -14.26
CA TRP A 220 27.55 -10.43 -15.25
C TRP A 220 28.14 -10.46 -16.67
N ASP A 221 27.96 -11.56 -17.38
CA ASP A 221 28.46 -11.81 -18.73
C ASP A 221 27.37 -11.70 -19.79
N GLY A 222 26.09 -11.88 -19.43
CA GLY A 222 25.00 -11.74 -20.37
C GLY A 222 23.61 -12.14 -19.84
N PRO A 223 22.60 -12.20 -20.74
CA PRO A 223 21.24 -12.56 -20.38
C PRO A 223 21.04 -13.99 -19.87
N GLN A 224 22.06 -14.75 -19.51
CA GLN A 224 21.90 -16.00 -18.76
C GLN A 224 22.10 -15.79 -17.26
N ASP A 225 22.66 -14.66 -16.84
CA ASP A 225 23.06 -14.39 -15.45
C ASP A 225 22.03 -13.61 -14.65
N TYR A 226 20.89 -13.27 -15.25
CA TYR A 226 19.76 -12.78 -14.45
C TYR A 226 19.26 -13.87 -13.51
N HIS A 227 18.81 -13.46 -12.34
CA HIS A 227 18.26 -14.35 -11.34
C HIS A 227 16.73 -14.39 -11.40
N LEU A 228 16.17 -15.53 -11.02
CA LEU A 228 14.75 -15.71 -10.72
C LEU A 228 14.56 -15.53 -9.22
N LEU A 229 13.56 -14.73 -8.85
CA LEU A 229 13.04 -14.56 -7.50
C LEU A 229 11.55 -14.95 -7.53
N GLU A 230 11.17 -15.97 -6.76
CA GLU A 230 9.76 -16.26 -6.47
C GLU A 230 9.50 -16.08 -4.98
N GLY A 231 8.32 -15.53 -4.65
CA GLY A 231 7.97 -15.23 -3.27
C GLY A 231 6.63 -14.54 -3.09
N HIS A 232 6.32 -14.17 -1.85
CA HIS A 232 5.13 -13.42 -1.48
C HIS A 232 5.43 -11.93 -1.45
N VAL A 233 4.53 -11.11 -1.99
CA VAL A 233 4.65 -9.65 -1.88
C VAL A 233 4.17 -9.24 -0.49
N ASN A 234 5.06 -8.62 0.29
CA ASN A 234 4.78 -8.20 1.66
C ASN A 234 4.38 -6.72 1.74
N TRP A 235 4.81 -5.89 0.80
CA TRP A 235 4.40 -4.50 0.59
C TRP A 235 4.66 -4.10 -0.87
N SER A 236 3.93 -3.12 -1.40
CA SER A 236 4.23 -2.50 -2.70
C SER A 236 3.69 -1.07 -2.79
N HIS A 237 4.49 -0.15 -3.32
CA HIS A 237 4.16 1.28 -3.37
C HIS A 237 4.88 1.98 -4.53
N ILE A 238 4.53 3.24 -4.79
CA ILE A 238 5.22 4.12 -5.74
C ILE A 238 6.22 4.96 -4.94
N SER A 239 7.49 4.95 -5.34
CA SER A 239 8.53 5.79 -4.73
C SER A 239 8.24 7.26 -4.92
N ARG A 240 8.74 8.08 -4.00
CA ARG A 240 9.06 9.49 -4.28
C ARG A 240 10.57 9.69 -4.42
N LYS A 241 11.37 8.67 -4.06
CA LYS A 241 12.82 8.75 -3.97
C LYS A 241 13.40 8.04 -5.16
N ASP A 242 13.83 8.83 -6.13
CA ASP A 242 14.61 8.33 -7.26
C ASP A 242 15.56 9.43 -7.69
N ASN A 243 16.77 9.05 -8.10
CA ASN A 243 17.74 10.03 -8.54
C ASN A 243 17.44 10.45 -9.99
N PHE A 244 17.08 11.72 -10.17
CA PHE A 244 16.74 12.29 -11.48
C PHE A 244 17.86 12.18 -12.54
N LEU A 245 19.10 11.87 -12.15
CA LEU A 245 20.20 11.64 -13.09
C LEU A 245 20.14 10.26 -13.79
N ASN A 246 19.46 9.28 -13.20
CA ASN A 246 19.44 7.90 -13.69
C ASN A 246 18.07 7.21 -13.75
N HIS A 247 16.99 7.84 -13.29
CA HIS A 247 15.64 7.30 -13.54
C HIS A 247 14.95 8.01 -14.71
N ASP A 248 14.07 7.30 -15.43
CA ASP A 248 13.20 7.89 -16.46
C ASP A 248 11.86 8.39 -15.84
N SER A 249 11.48 7.83 -14.69
CA SER A 249 10.42 8.25 -13.77
C SER A 249 10.57 7.51 -12.44
N GLN A 250 9.74 7.83 -11.46
CA GLN A 250 9.79 7.23 -10.14
C GLN A 250 9.52 5.73 -10.21
N ASP A 251 10.12 4.96 -9.33
CA ASP A 251 9.99 3.52 -9.33
C ASP A 251 8.69 3.05 -8.68
N PHE A 252 8.17 1.94 -9.19
CA PHE A 252 7.26 1.10 -8.44
C PHE A 252 8.10 0.08 -7.67
N LEU A 253 8.00 0.13 -6.34
CA LEU A 253 8.72 -0.77 -5.45
C LEU A 253 7.80 -1.87 -4.93
N MET A 254 8.38 -3.04 -4.72
CA MET A 254 7.77 -4.10 -3.93
C MET A 254 8.81 -4.83 -3.10
N GLY A 255 8.42 -5.19 -1.88
CA GLY A 255 9.14 -6.15 -1.06
C GLY A 255 8.62 -7.55 -1.33
N VAL A 256 9.55 -8.48 -1.56
CA VAL A 256 9.26 -9.89 -1.81
C VAL A 256 9.90 -10.73 -0.72
N ASP A 257 9.10 -11.43 0.05
CA ASP A 257 9.56 -12.49 0.95
C ASP A 257 9.91 -13.71 0.09
N PRO A 258 11.21 -14.02 -0.12
CA PRO A 258 11.60 -15.08 -1.04
C PRO A 258 11.17 -16.45 -0.54
N ASP A 259 10.69 -17.30 -1.45
CA ASP A 259 10.48 -18.70 -1.14
C ASP A 259 11.81 -19.34 -0.66
N PRO A 260 11.77 -20.46 0.10
CA PRO A 260 12.97 -21.07 0.67
C PRO A 260 14.13 -21.29 -0.32
N ALA A 261 13.80 -21.64 -1.57
CA ALA A 261 14.78 -21.89 -2.62
C ALA A 261 15.52 -20.63 -3.09
N TYR A 262 14.97 -19.43 -2.85
CA TYR A 262 15.51 -18.14 -3.29
C TYR A 262 16.08 -17.30 -2.14
N GLN A 263 16.09 -17.82 -0.90
CA GLN A 263 16.68 -17.14 0.26
C GLN A 263 18.18 -16.84 0.09
N TYR A 264 18.87 -17.49 -0.85
CA TYR A 264 20.25 -17.16 -1.18
C TYR A 264 20.44 -15.70 -1.66
N LEU A 265 19.39 -15.11 -2.26
CA LEU A 265 19.39 -13.74 -2.80
C LEU A 265 19.44 -12.67 -1.72
N LEU A 266 18.97 -12.95 -0.50
CA LEU A 266 18.99 -11.99 0.64
C LEU A 266 20.41 -11.52 0.97
N GLY A 267 21.41 -12.32 0.59
CA GLY A 267 22.79 -12.10 0.99
C GLY A 267 23.01 -12.38 2.48
N SER A 268 24.18 -12.88 2.86
CA SER A 268 24.65 -12.86 4.25
C SER A 268 25.62 -11.69 4.43
N GLY A 269 25.28 -10.78 5.35
CA GLY A 269 25.96 -9.50 5.56
C GLY A 269 25.61 -8.83 6.91
N ILE A 270 25.78 -7.51 7.02
CA ILE A 270 25.55 -6.73 8.27
C ILE A 270 24.06 -6.65 8.65
N PHE A 271 23.16 -6.76 7.66
CA PHE A 271 21.73 -6.61 7.82
C PHE A 271 21.03 -7.96 7.68
N ASN A 272 20.25 -8.37 8.68
CA ASN A 272 19.37 -9.53 8.57
C ASN A 272 18.15 -9.11 7.75
N MET A 273 18.23 -9.20 6.42
CA MET A 273 17.11 -8.88 5.54
C MET A 273 16.04 -9.98 5.60
N GLU A 274 14.78 -9.58 5.66
CA GLU A 274 13.63 -10.49 5.64
C GLU A 274 12.97 -10.56 4.25
N SER A 275 13.13 -9.52 3.42
CA SER A 275 12.60 -9.43 2.06
C SER A 275 13.62 -8.86 1.07
N ILE A 276 13.45 -9.21 -0.21
CA ILE A 276 14.17 -8.60 -1.35
C ILE A 276 13.33 -7.48 -1.93
N GLU A 277 13.93 -6.31 -2.09
CA GLU A 277 13.33 -5.20 -2.82
C GLU A 277 13.41 -5.45 -4.32
N VAL A 278 12.34 -5.07 -5.03
CA VAL A 278 12.28 -5.06 -6.48
C VAL A 278 11.78 -3.71 -6.91
N GLU A 279 12.57 -3.06 -7.74
CA GLU A 279 12.35 -1.70 -8.19
C GLU A 279 12.17 -1.68 -9.70
N TRP A 280 11.07 -1.08 -10.18
CA TRP A 280 10.78 -0.97 -11.60
C TRP A 280 10.22 0.41 -11.93
N GLU A 281 10.95 1.11 -12.78
CA GLU A 281 10.52 2.28 -13.57
C GLU A 281 9.01 2.31 -13.90
N ARG A 282 8.25 3.12 -13.14
CA ARG A 282 6.77 3.13 -13.17
C ARG A 282 6.20 3.42 -14.55
N ALA A 283 6.84 4.30 -15.32
CA ALA A 283 6.43 4.66 -16.67
C ALA A 283 6.44 3.46 -17.63
N SER A 284 7.26 2.45 -17.34
CA SER A 284 7.40 1.23 -18.16
C SER A 284 6.73 0.00 -17.54
N PHE A 285 6.09 0.15 -16.39
CA PHE A 285 5.37 -0.91 -15.68
C PHE A 285 3.87 -0.58 -15.53
N PRO A 286 3.00 -1.07 -16.44
CA PRO A 286 1.59 -0.69 -16.43
C PRO A 286 0.83 -1.20 -15.20
N GLU A 287 -0.16 -0.43 -14.74
CA GLU A 287 -0.87 -0.63 -13.47
C GLU A 287 -1.52 -2.01 -13.33
N GLY A 288 -2.01 -2.61 -14.42
CA GLY A 288 -2.65 -3.93 -14.40
C GLY A 288 -1.70 -5.09 -14.08
N PHE A 289 -0.40 -4.87 -14.16
CA PHE A 289 0.61 -5.89 -13.88
C PHE A 289 1.27 -5.73 -12.52
N ARG A 290 1.19 -4.53 -11.93
CA ARG A 290 1.75 -4.21 -10.61
C ARG A 290 1.15 -5.11 -9.53
N PRO A 291 1.97 -5.91 -8.82
CA PRO A 291 1.47 -6.77 -7.77
C PRO A 291 1.08 -5.98 -6.54
N THR A 292 0.34 -6.64 -5.68
CA THR A 292 -0.17 -6.10 -4.42
C THR A 292 0.22 -7.05 -3.30
N ARG A 293 0.33 -6.56 -2.07
CA ARG A 293 0.55 -7.41 -0.89
C ARG A 293 -0.42 -8.60 -0.85
N GLY A 294 0.13 -9.77 -0.56
CA GLY A 294 -0.61 -11.04 -0.55
C GLY A 294 -0.69 -11.72 -1.90
N ASP A 295 -0.32 -11.04 -3.00
CA ASP A 295 -0.01 -11.73 -4.24
C ASP A 295 1.33 -12.45 -4.12
N ARG A 296 1.53 -13.47 -4.96
CA ARG A 296 2.85 -14.05 -5.21
C ARG A 296 3.42 -13.46 -6.48
N VAL A 297 4.74 -13.43 -6.60
CA VAL A 297 5.41 -12.98 -7.83
C VAL A 297 6.48 -13.95 -8.28
N SER A 298 6.71 -13.97 -9.59
CA SER A 298 7.96 -14.45 -10.17
C SER A 298 8.63 -13.29 -10.89
N VAL A 299 9.83 -12.94 -10.47
CA VAL A 299 10.59 -11.80 -10.98
C VAL A 299 11.88 -12.32 -11.58
N ILE A 300 12.21 -11.90 -12.79
CA ILE A 300 13.53 -12.16 -13.39
C ILE A 300 14.22 -10.83 -13.60
N GLY A 301 15.41 -10.65 -13.03
CA GLY A 301 16.09 -9.36 -13.02
C GLY A 301 17.56 -9.44 -12.61
N TYR A 302 18.24 -8.29 -12.66
CA TYR A 302 19.62 -8.21 -12.21
C TYR A 302 19.64 -8.35 -10.69
N TRP A 303 20.50 -9.21 -10.17
CA TRP A 303 20.76 -9.25 -8.74
C TRP A 303 21.88 -8.29 -8.42
N VAL A 304 21.52 -7.19 -7.74
CA VAL A 304 22.40 -6.05 -7.54
C VAL A 304 22.49 -5.70 -6.06
N ARG A 305 23.46 -4.88 -5.71
CA ARG A 305 23.51 -4.14 -4.46
C ARG A 305 23.13 -2.71 -4.75
N ASP A 306 22.21 -2.18 -3.97
CA ASP A 306 21.96 -0.75 -3.90
C ASP A 306 23.04 -0.07 -3.04
N CYS A 307 23.98 0.57 -3.70
CA CYS A 307 25.03 1.37 -3.09
C CYS A 307 24.57 2.76 -2.65
N GLY A 308 23.41 3.22 -3.10
CA GLY A 308 22.76 4.44 -2.63
C GLY A 308 22.34 4.33 -1.17
N HIS A 309 21.90 3.13 -0.75
CA HIS A 309 21.39 2.85 0.59
C HIS A 309 21.93 1.53 1.18
N ASP A 310 22.90 1.64 2.10
CA ASP A 310 23.49 0.57 2.92
C ASP A 310 24.10 -0.67 2.21
N GLY A 311 24.02 -0.78 0.89
CA GLY A 311 24.57 -1.89 0.10
C GLY A 311 23.65 -3.12 0.05
N ASN A 312 22.35 -2.95 0.32
CA ASN A 312 21.39 -4.05 0.42
C ASN A 312 21.19 -4.75 -0.94
N PRO A 313 21.14 -6.11 -0.97
CA PRO A 313 20.80 -6.83 -2.18
C PRO A 313 19.34 -6.64 -2.62
N GLU A 314 19.13 -6.49 -3.92
CA GLU A 314 17.83 -6.27 -4.53
C GLU A 314 17.75 -6.88 -5.94
N ILE A 315 16.56 -6.82 -6.55
CA ILE A 315 16.38 -7.03 -7.98
C ILE A 315 16.05 -5.70 -8.67
N HIS A 316 17.09 -5.01 -9.17
CA HIS A 316 16.94 -3.77 -9.93
C HIS A 316 17.83 -3.75 -11.19
N PRO A 317 17.29 -3.42 -12.36
CA PRO A 317 15.88 -3.48 -12.71
C PRO A 317 15.49 -4.93 -13.08
N PRO A 318 14.23 -5.32 -12.89
CA PRO A 318 13.68 -6.54 -13.45
C PRO A 318 13.50 -6.44 -14.97
N VAL A 319 13.40 -7.58 -15.65
CA VAL A 319 13.00 -7.68 -17.07
C VAL A 319 11.69 -8.44 -17.25
N LEU A 320 11.27 -9.20 -16.23
CA LEU A 320 9.99 -9.89 -16.16
C LEU A 320 9.43 -9.75 -14.74
N VAL A 321 8.13 -9.47 -14.66
CA VAL A 321 7.32 -9.70 -13.47
C VAL A 321 6.08 -10.47 -13.90
N ALA A 322 5.87 -11.62 -13.26
CA ALA A 322 4.62 -12.37 -13.31
C ALA A 322 3.93 -12.23 -11.96
N SER A 323 2.80 -11.53 -11.93
CA SER A 323 2.01 -11.32 -10.72
C SER A 323 0.94 -12.40 -10.61
N HIS A 324 1.05 -13.25 -9.60
CA HIS A 324 0.20 -14.40 -9.33
C HIS A 324 -0.84 -14.06 -8.25
N ARG A 325 -2.09 -13.89 -8.69
CA ARG A 325 -3.19 -13.43 -7.84
C ARG A 325 -4.14 -14.58 -7.54
N ALA A 326 -4.31 -14.91 -6.25
CA ALA A 326 -5.33 -15.82 -5.78
C ALA A 326 -6.72 -15.18 -5.96
N ARG A 327 -7.42 -15.52 -7.06
CA ARG A 327 -8.67 -14.84 -7.47
C ARG A 327 -9.69 -15.84 -8.04
N PRO A 328 -10.98 -15.48 -8.08
CA PRO A 328 -12.00 -16.32 -8.70
C PRO A 328 -11.83 -16.45 -10.22
N VAL A 329 -11.41 -17.63 -10.69
CA VAL A 329 -11.22 -17.95 -12.10
C VAL A 329 -12.54 -18.42 -12.72
N ARG A 330 -12.84 -17.93 -13.93
CA ARG A 330 -14.02 -18.37 -14.68
C ARG A 330 -13.69 -19.66 -15.43
N VAL A 331 -14.55 -20.67 -15.30
CA VAL A 331 -14.37 -21.96 -15.96
C VAL A 331 -15.51 -22.26 -16.93
N ASN A 332 -15.16 -22.79 -18.10
CA ASN A 332 -16.10 -23.11 -19.17
C ASN A 332 -16.46 -24.60 -19.18
N GLY A 333 -17.59 -24.97 -19.81
CA GLY A 333 -18.00 -26.37 -19.98
C GLY A 333 -18.86 -26.97 -18.86
N TYR A 334 -18.97 -26.32 -17.69
CA TYR A 334 -19.73 -26.83 -16.53
C TYR A 334 -21.02 -26.05 -16.24
N GLY A 335 -21.38 -25.11 -17.10
CA GLY A 335 -22.51 -24.21 -16.92
C GLY A 335 -22.24 -22.81 -17.46
N SER A 336 -23.10 -21.86 -17.08
CA SER A 336 -22.85 -20.43 -17.28
C SER A 336 -22.42 -19.77 -15.96
N ASN A 337 -21.53 -18.79 -16.07
CA ASN A 337 -21.02 -18.00 -14.95
C ASN A 337 -20.45 -18.86 -13.80
N VAL A 338 -19.78 -19.97 -14.12
CA VAL A 338 -19.14 -20.82 -13.12
C VAL A 338 -17.79 -20.23 -12.76
N ARG A 339 -17.57 -20.01 -11.46
CA ARG A 339 -16.31 -19.50 -10.91
C ARG A 339 -15.82 -20.39 -9.78
N VAL A 340 -14.52 -20.60 -9.73
CA VAL A 340 -13.83 -21.43 -8.72
C VAL A 340 -12.56 -20.70 -8.27
N PRO A 341 -12.04 -20.98 -7.06
CA PRO A 341 -10.76 -20.41 -6.67
C PRO A 341 -9.65 -20.91 -7.60
N GLY A 342 -8.72 -20.03 -7.91
CA GLY A 342 -7.61 -20.30 -8.81
C GLY A 342 -6.60 -19.16 -8.79
N ILE A 343 -5.64 -19.23 -9.70
CA ILE A 343 -4.62 -18.21 -9.87
C ILE A 343 -4.80 -17.50 -11.20
N ILE A 344 -4.86 -16.18 -11.14
CA ILE A 344 -4.71 -15.29 -12.28
C ILE A 344 -3.26 -14.80 -12.29
N THR A 345 -2.49 -15.16 -13.31
CA THR A 345 -1.12 -14.69 -13.50
C THR A 345 -1.09 -13.67 -14.62
N ASP A 346 -0.77 -12.42 -14.31
CA ASP A 346 -0.51 -11.37 -15.31
C ASP A 346 1.00 -11.21 -15.51
N LEU A 347 1.46 -11.49 -16.71
CA LEU A 347 2.86 -11.48 -17.10
C LEU A 347 3.18 -10.19 -17.85
N TRP A 348 4.19 -9.46 -17.38
CA TRP A 348 4.77 -8.30 -18.05
C TRP A 348 6.27 -8.48 -18.24
N VAL A 349 6.71 -8.17 -19.45
CA VAL A 349 8.11 -8.18 -19.86
C VAL A 349 8.35 -6.91 -20.66
N ASN A 350 9.37 -6.14 -20.31
CA ASN A 350 9.72 -4.91 -21.02
C ASN A 350 11.24 -4.79 -21.15
N GLN A 351 11.69 -4.23 -22.27
CA GLN A 351 13.08 -3.81 -22.44
C GLN A 351 13.45 -2.65 -21.54
N GLN A 352 12.48 -1.80 -21.20
CA GLN A 352 12.63 -0.61 -20.38
C GLN A 352 12.17 -0.92 -18.96
N ALA A 353 13.08 -0.84 -18.01
CA ALA A 353 12.79 -1.11 -16.61
C ALA A 353 13.62 -0.28 -15.62
N GLY A 354 14.46 0.63 -16.12
CA GLY A 354 15.40 1.44 -15.36
C GLY A 354 16.61 1.84 -16.23
N GLU A 355 17.58 2.56 -15.67
CA GLU A 355 18.66 3.28 -16.37
C GLU A 355 19.53 2.43 -17.31
N ILE A 356 19.52 1.09 -17.17
CA ILE A 356 20.26 0.16 -18.04
C ILE A 356 20.09 0.46 -19.53
N THR A 357 19.00 1.12 -19.91
CA THR A 357 18.63 1.33 -21.31
C THR A 357 19.11 2.62 -21.97
N ARG A 358 19.61 3.63 -21.23
CA ARG A 358 19.70 4.99 -21.79
C ARG A 358 21.12 5.49 -22.08
N ASN A 359 22.07 5.45 -21.14
CA ASN A 359 23.31 6.23 -21.31
C ASN A 359 24.58 5.72 -20.61
N CYS A 360 24.53 4.67 -19.78
CA CYS A 360 25.72 4.27 -18.99
C CYS A 360 26.26 5.44 -18.14
N SER A 361 25.38 6.10 -17.38
CA SER A 361 25.79 7.18 -16.48
C SER A 361 26.77 6.67 -15.42
N GLN A 362 27.54 7.57 -14.81
CA GLN A 362 28.45 7.18 -13.72
C GLN A 362 27.74 6.64 -12.48
N THR A 363 26.50 7.08 -12.25
CA THR A 363 25.69 6.67 -11.11
C THR A 363 24.86 5.42 -11.41
N GLY A 364 24.93 4.86 -12.61
CA GLY A 364 24.12 3.72 -13.01
C GLY A 364 24.54 2.34 -12.57
N LEU A 365 23.89 1.32 -13.13
CA LEU A 365 24.24 -0.07 -12.87
C LEU A 365 25.58 -0.44 -13.50
N HIS A 366 26.51 -0.85 -12.66
CA HIS A 366 27.83 -1.32 -13.07
C HIS A 366 28.06 -2.79 -12.74
N ASN A 367 28.88 -3.42 -13.57
CA ASN A 367 29.36 -4.77 -13.32
C ASN A 367 30.51 -4.75 -12.30
N VAL A 368 30.52 -5.70 -11.36
CA VAL A 368 31.68 -5.91 -10.48
C VAL A 368 32.84 -6.51 -11.27
N LEU A 369 34.02 -5.90 -11.16
CA LEU A 369 35.28 -6.50 -11.64
C LEU A 369 35.81 -7.48 -10.57
N ASP A 370 36.27 -8.65 -11.02
CA ASP A 370 36.73 -9.79 -10.22
C ASP A 370 37.40 -9.43 -8.87
N SER A 371 36.93 -10.08 -7.79
CA SER A 371 37.28 -9.81 -6.39
C SER A 371 38.76 -10.02 -6.00
N ASP A 372 39.59 -10.53 -6.91
CA ASP A 372 40.99 -10.89 -6.65
C ASP A 372 42.02 -9.88 -7.20
N THR A 373 41.57 -8.76 -7.79
CA THR A 373 42.48 -7.78 -8.44
C THR A 373 42.86 -6.64 -7.47
N PRO A 374 44.16 -6.38 -7.21
CA PRO A 374 44.57 -5.25 -6.36
C PRO A 374 44.21 -3.91 -7.04
N VAL A 375 43.47 -3.08 -6.32
CA VAL A 375 42.87 -1.85 -6.86
C VAL A 375 43.76 -0.64 -6.61
N GLU A 376 44.17 0.07 -7.66
CA GLU A 376 44.91 1.34 -7.54
C GLU A 376 43.99 2.58 -7.47
N SER A 377 42.70 2.47 -7.85
CA SER A 377 41.67 3.54 -7.78
C SER A 377 40.24 2.98 -7.75
N PRO A 378 39.28 3.53 -6.96
CA PRO A 378 37.89 3.06 -6.87
C PRO A 378 37.09 3.08 -8.19
N LEU A 379 37.54 3.88 -9.16
CA LEU A 379 36.85 4.07 -10.45
C LEU A 379 37.35 3.12 -11.55
N ASP A 380 38.41 2.36 -11.29
CA ASP A 380 38.92 1.31 -12.18
C ASP A 380 38.35 -0.08 -11.82
N LEU A 381 37.37 -0.14 -10.90
CA LEU A 381 36.72 -1.35 -10.37
C LEU A 381 35.39 -1.71 -11.04
N PHE A 382 34.87 -0.83 -11.89
CA PHE A 382 33.51 -0.92 -12.37
C PHE A 382 33.48 -0.64 -13.87
N THR A 383 32.90 -1.58 -14.61
CA THR A 383 32.57 -1.34 -16.01
C THR A 383 31.06 -1.15 -16.02
N CYS A 384 30.55 0.03 -16.42
CA CYS A 384 29.11 0.15 -16.73
C CYS A 384 28.77 -1.03 -17.60
N LEU A 385 27.67 -1.75 -17.39
CA LEU A 385 27.29 -2.86 -18.27
C LEU A 385 27.12 -2.29 -19.69
N PRO A 386 28.12 -2.29 -20.60
CA PRO A 386 28.07 -1.41 -21.74
C PRO A 386 27.27 -2.11 -22.83
N GLN A 387 26.85 -1.34 -23.82
CA GLN A 387 26.52 -1.84 -25.16
C GLN A 387 27.49 -2.91 -25.70
N THR A 388 28.73 -3.02 -25.19
CA THR A 388 29.73 -4.04 -25.55
C THR A 388 29.55 -5.43 -24.93
N ALA A 389 28.67 -5.60 -23.94
CA ALA A 389 28.25 -6.92 -23.43
C ALA A 389 27.12 -7.56 -24.27
N GLY A 390 26.66 -6.87 -25.33
CA GLY A 390 25.69 -7.43 -26.28
C GLY A 390 24.26 -6.90 -26.17
N PHE A 391 24.02 -5.70 -25.63
CA PHE A 391 22.72 -5.00 -25.77
C PHE A 391 22.32 -4.68 -27.22
N THR A 392 23.16 -5.05 -28.21
CA THR A 392 22.71 -5.26 -29.61
C THR A 392 21.63 -6.34 -29.73
N THR A 393 21.48 -7.19 -28.71
CA THR A 393 20.35 -8.10 -28.50
C THR A 393 19.47 -7.57 -27.38
N ASN A 394 18.17 -7.63 -27.61
CA ASN A 394 17.16 -7.15 -26.70
C ASN A 394 17.26 -7.88 -25.33
N PRO A 395 17.26 -7.18 -24.17
CA PRO A 395 17.47 -7.77 -22.84
C PRO A 395 16.45 -8.86 -22.47
N ILE A 396 15.31 -8.88 -23.16
CA ILE A 396 14.25 -9.88 -22.96
C ILE A 396 14.43 -11.13 -23.84
N ASN A 397 15.42 -11.18 -24.75
CA ASN A 397 15.64 -12.28 -25.70
C ASN A 397 16.23 -13.53 -25.06
N ARG A 398 15.40 -14.23 -24.28
CA ARG A 398 15.79 -15.43 -23.55
C ARG A 398 14.63 -16.38 -23.36
N LEU A 399 14.95 -17.57 -22.86
CA LEU A 399 13.94 -18.46 -22.30
C LEU A 399 13.70 -18.02 -20.85
N MET A 400 12.48 -17.64 -20.54
CA MET A 400 12.05 -17.31 -19.19
C MET A 400 11.27 -18.49 -18.64
N GLN A 401 11.59 -18.91 -17.41
CA GLN A 401 10.93 -20.02 -16.74
C GLN A 401 10.58 -19.62 -15.31
N PHE A 402 9.38 -19.96 -14.87
CA PHE A 402 8.88 -19.71 -13.52
C PHE A 402 7.69 -20.64 -13.21
N ASN A 403 7.25 -20.66 -11.97
CA ASN A 403 6.19 -21.53 -11.47
C ASN A 403 4.92 -20.75 -11.10
N ILE A 404 3.77 -21.39 -11.27
CA ILE A 404 2.49 -20.95 -10.73
C ILE A 404 2.00 -22.01 -9.74
N TYR A 405 2.03 -21.71 -8.45
CA TYR A 405 1.50 -22.60 -7.42
C TYR A 405 -0.01 -22.49 -7.34
N LEU A 406 -0.73 -23.61 -7.47
CA LEU A 406 -2.19 -23.64 -7.48
C LEU A 406 -2.75 -23.72 -6.06
N PRO A 407 -4.03 -23.37 -5.84
CA PRO A 407 -4.69 -23.73 -4.60
C PRO A 407 -4.65 -25.23 -4.37
N LYS A 408 -4.62 -25.64 -3.11
CA LYS A 408 -4.53 -27.05 -2.74
C LYS A 408 -5.61 -27.86 -3.43
N ASN A 409 -5.21 -28.97 -4.07
CA ASN A 409 -6.13 -29.83 -4.79
C ASN A 409 -7.24 -30.31 -3.82
N PRO A 410 -8.53 -30.05 -4.10
CA PRO A 410 -9.62 -30.48 -3.23
C PRO A 410 -9.59 -31.96 -2.86
N ARG A 411 -9.04 -32.85 -3.69
CA ARG A 411 -8.91 -34.28 -3.33
C ARG A 411 -7.99 -34.51 -2.15
N GLU A 412 -6.92 -33.72 -2.05
CA GLU A 412 -5.97 -33.82 -0.95
C GLU A 412 -6.59 -33.34 0.34
N ILE A 413 -7.45 -32.32 0.29
CA ILE A 413 -8.22 -31.88 1.46
C ILE A 413 -9.04 -33.05 2.05
N TYR A 414 -9.66 -33.86 1.18
CA TYR A 414 -10.45 -35.02 1.61
C TYR A 414 -9.56 -36.13 2.15
N ARG A 415 -8.42 -36.38 1.49
CA ARG A 415 -7.41 -37.36 1.94
C ARG A 415 -6.89 -37.00 3.34
N ASP A 416 -6.52 -35.74 3.54
CA ASP A 416 -5.94 -35.24 4.79
C ASP A 416 -6.98 -35.20 5.91
N ALA A 417 -8.26 -35.02 5.58
CA ALA A 417 -9.39 -35.14 6.51
C ALA A 417 -9.78 -36.61 6.80
N GLY A 418 -9.09 -37.60 6.24
CA GLY A 418 -9.41 -39.02 6.41
C GLY A 418 -10.74 -39.44 5.77
N LEU A 419 -11.26 -38.65 4.83
CA LEU A 419 -12.49 -38.90 4.10
C LEU A 419 -12.25 -39.77 2.87
N THR A 420 -13.32 -40.40 2.38
CA THR A 420 -13.30 -41.07 1.08
C THR A 420 -12.90 -40.07 -0.02
N VAL A 421 -11.77 -40.34 -0.68
CA VAL A 421 -11.22 -39.44 -1.71
C VAL A 421 -12.11 -39.46 -2.96
N PRO A 422 -12.62 -38.31 -3.41
CA PRO A 422 -13.47 -38.22 -4.60
C PRO A 422 -12.69 -38.35 -5.92
N PRO A 423 -13.38 -38.43 -7.08
CA PRO A 423 -12.75 -38.54 -8.40
C PRO A 423 -11.84 -37.36 -8.76
N GLN A 424 -10.90 -37.57 -9.69
CA GLN A 424 -9.99 -36.53 -10.19
C GLN A 424 -10.73 -35.29 -10.70
N LEU A 425 -10.27 -34.10 -10.29
CA LEU A 425 -10.76 -32.85 -10.87
C LEU A 425 -10.05 -32.53 -12.19
N PRO A 426 -10.78 -32.02 -13.18
CA PRO A 426 -10.19 -31.33 -14.32
C PRO A 426 -9.40 -30.11 -13.84
N LEU A 427 -8.29 -29.85 -14.51
CA LEU A 427 -7.50 -28.63 -14.35
C LEU A 427 -7.80 -27.72 -15.55
N SER A 428 -8.32 -26.52 -15.29
CA SER A 428 -8.53 -25.49 -16.31
C SER A 428 -7.29 -24.64 -16.40
N ILE A 429 -6.74 -24.45 -17.60
CA ILE A 429 -5.62 -23.54 -17.88
C ILE A 429 -5.97 -22.81 -19.17
N GLU A 430 -6.10 -21.49 -19.09
CA GLU A 430 -6.44 -20.65 -20.22
C GLU A 430 -5.40 -19.53 -20.34
N VAL A 431 -4.95 -19.27 -21.57
CA VAL A 431 -3.98 -18.22 -21.88
C VAL A 431 -4.68 -17.15 -22.70
N TYR A 432 -4.54 -15.90 -22.27
CA TYR A 432 -5.11 -14.73 -22.91
C TYR A 432 -4.01 -13.72 -23.25
N ASN A 433 -4.28 -12.91 -24.27
CA ASN A 433 -3.46 -11.76 -24.63
C ASN A 433 -4.31 -10.47 -24.63
N PRO A 434 -4.74 -10.00 -23.44
CA PRO A 434 -5.66 -8.86 -23.35
C PRO A 434 -5.02 -7.54 -23.81
N ASN A 435 -3.69 -7.42 -23.75
CA ASN A 435 -2.95 -6.21 -24.11
C ASN A 435 -2.38 -6.24 -25.54
N GLY A 436 -2.56 -7.35 -26.27
CA GLY A 436 -2.23 -7.45 -27.69
C GLY A 436 -0.73 -7.39 -28.03
N SER A 437 0.15 -7.65 -27.06
CA SER A 437 1.60 -7.73 -27.34
C SER A 437 1.92 -8.91 -28.27
N GLY A 438 3.03 -8.83 -28.99
CA GLY A 438 3.45 -9.89 -29.92
C GLY A 438 3.95 -11.16 -29.22
N GLY A 439 4.70 -11.99 -29.94
CA GLY A 439 5.40 -13.15 -29.38
C GLY A 439 4.55 -14.42 -29.25
N PRO A 440 5.16 -15.56 -28.87
CA PRO A 440 4.49 -16.85 -28.72
C PRO A 440 3.64 -16.90 -27.44
N ASP A 441 2.67 -17.81 -27.39
CA ASP A 441 2.03 -18.16 -26.13
C ASP A 441 2.97 -19.02 -25.27
N PRO A 442 2.92 -18.89 -23.93
CA PRO A 442 3.71 -19.71 -23.02
C PRO A 442 3.41 -21.20 -23.19
N VAL A 443 4.43 -22.02 -23.02
CA VAL A 443 4.27 -23.46 -22.80
C VAL A 443 4.03 -23.68 -21.31
N ILE A 444 2.94 -24.38 -20.97
CA ILE A 444 2.55 -24.64 -19.57
C ILE A 444 2.60 -26.15 -19.33
N ILE A 445 3.41 -26.57 -18.37
CA ILE A 445 3.65 -27.96 -18.01
C ILE A 445 3.06 -28.20 -16.60
N PRO A 446 1.96 -28.95 -16.47
CA PRO A 446 1.34 -29.20 -15.16
C PRO A 446 2.08 -30.26 -14.35
N HIS A 447 2.49 -29.92 -13.13
CA HIS A 447 3.03 -30.84 -12.12
C HIS A 447 1.93 -31.13 -11.08
N ILE A 448 0.95 -31.95 -11.48
CA ILE A 448 -0.33 -32.13 -10.76
C ILE A 448 -0.16 -32.66 -9.31
N GLU A 449 0.79 -33.57 -9.09
CA GLU A 449 1.02 -34.17 -7.77
C GLU A 449 1.70 -33.20 -6.81
N ASP A 450 2.50 -32.28 -7.34
CA ASP A 450 3.21 -31.24 -6.58
C ASP A 450 2.41 -29.93 -6.49
N GLY A 451 1.32 -29.81 -7.26
CA GLY A 451 0.35 -28.71 -7.17
C GLY A 451 0.78 -27.40 -7.82
N TYR A 452 1.70 -27.42 -8.79
CA TYR A 452 2.15 -26.23 -9.51
C TYR A 452 2.17 -26.42 -11.04
N LEU A 453 2.28 -25.31 -11.75
CA LEU A 453 2.47 -25.25 -13.21
C LEU A 453 3.85 -24.66 -13.49
N GLU A 454 4.65 -25.34 -14.30
CA GLU A 454 5.88 -24.74 -14.86
C GLU A 454 5.51 -23.98 -16.13
N VAL A 455 5.89 -22.72 -16.20
CA VAL A 455 5.64 -21.83 -17.34
C VAL A 455 6.95 -21.56 -18.06
N GLN A 456 6.95 -21.71 -19.38
CA GLN A 456 8.09 -21.39 -20.23
C GLN A 456 7.70 -20.37 -21.31
N VAL A 457 8.41 -19.25 -21.37
CA VAL A 457 8.23 -18.20 -22.37
C VAL A 457 9.51 -18.07 -23.18
N ASP A 458 9.47 -18.48 -24.45
CA ASP A 458 10.63 -18.41 -25.34
C ASP A 458 10.65 -17.11 -26.15
N LEU A 459 11.42 -16.13 -25.69
CA LEU A 459 11.60 -14.85 -26.36
C LEU A 459 12.96 -14.72 -27.06
N ARG A 460 13.76 -15.79 -27.18
CA ARG A 460 15.11 -15.75 -27.76
C ARG A 460 15.18 -15.12 -29.15
N THR A 461 14.14 -15.32 -29.96
CA THR A 461 14.03 -14.77 -31.32
C THR A 461 13.00 -13.64 -31.44
N TYR A 462 12.46 -13.16 -30.32
CA TYR A 462 11.46 -12.10 -30.31
C TYR A 462 12.09 -10.74 -30.58
N SER A 463 11.41 -9.87 -31.34
CA SER A 463 11.94 -8.57 -31.75
C SER A 463 11.15 -7.38 -31.20
N GLY A 464 10.07 -7.61 -30.45
CA GLY A 464 9.30 -6.53 -29.85
C GLY A 464 9.94 -6.03 -28.55
N SER A 465 9.54 -4.84 -28.13
CA SER A 465 10.07 -4.20 -26.91
C SER A 465 9.36 -4.60 -25.63
N ASN A 466 8.14 -5.14 -25.73
CA ASN A 466 7.40 -5.66 -24.59
C ASN A 466 6.67 -6.96 -24.95
N TYR A 467 6.36 -7.74 -23.93
CA TYR A 467 5.57 -8.96 -24.02
C TYR A 467 4.64 -9.07 -22.82
N SER A 468 3.45 -9.58 -23.05
CA SER A 468 2.45 -9.76 -22.00
C SER A 468 1.48 -10.88 -22.30
N ARG A 469 1.11 -11.61 -21.24
CA ARG A 469 0.06 -12.63 -21.28
C ARG A 469 -0.68 -12.64 -19.95
N LYS A 470 -1.90 -13.16 -19.98
CA LYS A 470 -2.65 -13.50 -18.77
C LYS A 470 -2.91 -15.00 -18.77
N ILE A 471 -2.60 -15.68 -17.69
CA ILE A 471 -2.82 -17.11 -17.50
C ILE A 471 -3.84 -17.28 -16.38
N GLU A 472 -4.98 -17.90 -16.66
CA GLU A 472 -5.97 -18.26 -15.64
C GLU A 472 -5.94 -19.77 -15.40
N SER A 473 -5.74 -20.19 -14.16
CA SER A 473 -5.56 -21.60 -13.81
C SER A 473 -6.33 -22.00 -12.54
N ALA A 474 -7.04 -23.13 -12.59
CA ALA A 474 -7.85 -23.58 -11.45
C ALA A 474 -8.23 -25.06 -11.47
N TRP A 475 -8.34 -25.67 -10.28
CA TRP A 475 -9.05 -26.94 -10.11
C TRP A 475 -10.55 -26.74 -10.30
N VAL A 476 -11.15 -27.48 -11.22
CA VAL A 476 -12.56 -27.27 -11.57
C VAL A 476 -13.49 -28.01 -10.61
N LEU A 477 -13.79 -27.41 -9.46
CA LEU A 477 -14.86 -27.88 -8.56
C LEU A 477 -16.02 -26.85 -8.53
N PRO A 478 -17.01 -26.96 -9.44
CA PRO A 478 -18.12 -26.02 -9.51
C PRO A 478 -19.05 -26.16 -8.30
N SER A 479 -19.69 -25.06 -7.88
CA SER A 479 -20.68 -25.04 -6.80
C SER A 479 -21.97 -24.34 -7.25
N PRO A 480 -23.17 -24.78 -6.81
CA PRO A 480 -24.44 -24.11 -7.12
C PRO A 480 -24.53 -22.64 -6.67
N ARG A 481 -23.62 -22.22 -5.78
CA ARG A 481 -23.52 -20.83 -5.28
C ARG A 481 -22.18 -20.17 -5.61
N ASN A 482 -21.36 -20.77 -6.48
CA ASN A 482 -19.96 -20.35 -6.69
C ASN A 482 -19.21 -20.15 -5.36
N TRP A 483 -19.43 -21.05 -4.39
CA TRP A 483 -18.81 -20.94 -3.05
C TRP A 483 -19.15 -19.64 -2.31
N ASP A 484 -20.37 -19.15 -2.52
CA ASP A 484 -20.88 -17.90 -1.91
C ASP A 484 -20.08 -16.66 -2.31
N LEU A 485 -19.46 -16.70 -3.50
CA LEU A 485 -18.77 -15.55 -4.06
C LEU A 485 -19.69 -14.31 -4.10
N ALA A 486 -19.19 -13.22 -3.54
CA ALA A 486 -19.82 -11.92 -3.55
C ALA A 486 -19.05 -10.96 -4.46
N ALA A 487 -19.74 -9.96 -4.98
CA ALA A 487 -19.16 -8.87 -5.75
C ALA A 487 -19.31 -7.57 -4.96
N TRP A 488 -18.27 -6.76 -4.93
CA TRP A 488 -18.22 -5.50 -4.21
C TRP A 488 -17.69 -4.39 -5.09
N GLN A 489 -18.31 -3.22 -4.99
CA GLN A 489 -17.90 -2.03 -5.71
C GLN A 489 -17.42 -1.00 -4.72
N CYS A 490 -16.27 -0.39 -5.00
CA CYS A 490 -15.71 0.70 -4.21
C CYS A 490 -15.69 1.98 -5.03
N THR A 491 -16.10 3.09 -4.43
CA THR A 491 -16.14 4.42 -5.05
C THR A 491 -15.57 5.45 -4.08
N ILE A 492 -14.84 6.45 -4.57
CA ILE A 492 -14.42 7.59 -3.72
C ILE A 492 -15.39 8.74 -3.95
N ASN A 493 -15.86 9.35 -2.87
CA ASN A 493 -16.83 10.44 -2.88
C ASN A 493 -16.10 11.79 -2.85
N THR A 494 -15.20 11.95 -1.88
CA THR A 494 -14.41 13.17 -1.70
C THR A 494 -12.98 12.84 -1.26
N LEU A 495 -12.05 13.73 -1.62
CA LEU A 495 -10.70 13.79 -1.08
C LEU A 495 -10.54 15.18 -0.45
N ASP A 496 -10.37 15.22 0.86
CA ASP A 496 -10.17 16.45 1.62
C ASP A 496 -8.66 16.61 1.88
N VAL A 497 -7.99 17.45 1.09
CA VAL A 497 -6.55 17.73 1.18
C VAL A 497 -6.32 18.83 2.21
N HIS A 498 -5.56 18.51 3.26
CA HIS A 498 -5.20 19.40 4.36
C HIS A 498 -3.82 20.03 4.16
N ASP A 499 -2.93 19.29 3.51
CA ASP A 499 -1.58 19.69 3.13
C ASP A 499 -1.27 19.02 1.78
N ASP A 500 -0.93 19.81 0.78
CA ASP A 500 -0.63 19.33 -0.57
C ASP A 500 0.84 18.98 -0.75
N GLY A 501 1.71 19.23 0.25
CA GLY A 501 3.18 19.04 0.19
C GLY A 501 3.93 20.38 0.21
N ASP A 502 3.24 21.43 -0.23
CA ASP A 502 3.88 22.59 -0.79
C ASP A 502 3.73 23.84 0.10
N ASN A 503 4.72 24.74 0.15
CA ASN A 503 4.71 25.82 1.14
C ASN A 503 3.64 26.89 0.81
N TRP A 504 2.91 27.36 1.84
CA TRP A 504 1.85 28.37 1.69
C TRP A 504 2.29 29.72 1.07
N ILE A 505 3.61 29.97 0.97
CA ILE A 505 4.20 31.20 0.42
C ILE A 505 4.40 31.13 -1.11
N SER A 506 4.70 29.95 -1.68
CA SER A 506 4.68 29.71 -3.13
C SER A 506 3.25 29.70 -3.67
N GLY A 507 2.29 29.32 -2.81
CA GLY A 507 0.91 29.08 -3.22
C GLY A 507 0.88 27.73 -3.91
N GLY A 508 0.69 26.69 -3.11
CA GLY A 508 0.90 25.30 -3.50
C GLY A 508 0.37 24.96 -4.88
N ASP A 509 1.16 24.15 -5.57
CA ASP A 509 0.96 23.73 -6.93
C ASP A 509 0.15 22.40 -6.95
N GLY A 510 0.40 21.46 -6.03
CA GLY A 510 -0.43 20.26 -5.87
C GLY A 510 -0.37 19.35 -7.09
N ASP A 511 0.83 18.95 -7.48
CA ASP A 511 1.16 18.20 -8.70
C ASP A 511 1.20 16.67 -8.52
N TRP A 512 0.17 16.15 -7.87
CA TRP A 512 0.20 14.77 -7.41
C TRP A 512 0.23 13.72 -8.53
N ARG A 513 1.08 12.73 -8.29
CA ARG A 513 1.09 11.41 -8.93
C ARG A 513 0.53 10.42 -7.92
N PHE A 514 -0.75 10.07 -8.05
CA PHE A 514 -1.49 9.41 -6.97
C PHE A 514 -2.36 8.24 -7.45
N TRP A 515 -2.25 7.11 -6.76
CA TRP A 515 -2.98 5.88 -7.05
C TRP A 515 -3.71 5.35 -5.83
N VAL A 516 -4.80 4.64 -6.09
CA VAL A 516 -5.50 3.80 -5.11
C VAL A 516 -5.45 2.35 -5.56
N ASN A 517 -5.11 1.46 -4.65
CA ASN A 517 -5.10 0.03 -4.85
C ASN A 517 -6.36 -0.63 -4.26
N LEU A 518 -6.97 -1.54 -5.04
CA LEU A 518 -7.96 -2.51 -4.59
C LEU A 518 -7.58 -3.91 -5.07
N ASN A 519 -7.83 -4.95 -4.28
CA ASN A 519 -7.60 -6.35 -4.67
C ASN A 519 -8.62 -6.90 -5.70
N ASN A 520 -9.01 -6.10 -6.69
CA ASN A 520 -10.05 -6.43 -7.70
C ASN A 520 -9.59 -7.41 -8.79
N GLY A 521 -8.31 -7.83 -8.80
CA GLY A 521 -7.78 -8.91 -9.64
C GLY A 521 -7.66 -8.64 -11.14
N ALA A 522 -7.96 -7.43 -11.62
CA ALA A 522 -7.86 -7.07 -13.05
C ALA A 522 -7.22 -5.70 -13.30
N LYS A 523 -7.44 -4.75 -12.39
CA LYS A 523 -6.87 -3.39 -12.41
C LYS A 523 -6.72 -2.91 -10.98
N GLU A 524 -5.82 -3.54 -10.25
CA GLU A 524 -5.74 -3.34 -8.81
C GLU A 524 -5.27 -1.94 -8.47
N TRP A 525 -4.27 -1.42 -9.20
CA TRP A 525 -3.84 -0.04 -9.11
C TRP A 525 -4.66 0.87 -10.03
N VAL A 526 -5.37 1.82 -9.44
CA VAL A 526 -6.19 2.83 -10.10
C VAL A 526 -5.52 4.17 -9.96
N LYS A 527 -5.12 4.75 -11.09
CA LYS A 527 -4.57 6.11 -11.11
C LYS A 527 -5.68 7.14 -10.90
N LEU A 528 -5.54 7.99 -9.89
CA LEU A 528 -6.48 9.09 -9.64
C LEU A 528 -5.95 10.39 -10.24
N TYR A 529 -4.66 10.65 -10.06
CA TYR A 529 -3.99 11.87 -10.52
C TYR A 529 -2.65 11.56 -11.18
N ASP A 530 -2.35 12.34 -12.22
CA ASP A 530 -1.08 12.38 -12.96
C ASP A 530 -0.99 13.76 -13.62
N CYS A 531 -0.93 14.80 -12.78
CA CYS A 531 -1.07 16.18 -13.24
C CYS A 531 -0.33 17.16 -12.34
N ASN A 532 0.03 18.31 -12.91
CA ASN A 532 0.62 19.44 -12.19
C ASN A 532 -0.48 20.46 -11.85
N GLY A 533 -0.39 21.18 -10.73
CA GLY A 533 -1.34 22.26 -10.47
C GLY A 533 -2.74 21.83 -9.99
N CYS A 534 -2.98 20.55 -9.66
CA CYS A 534 -4.32 19.95 -9.80
C CYS A 534 -5.00 19.49 -8.49
N VAL A 535 -4.26 19.33 -7.40
CA VAL A 535 -4.79 18.75 -6.15
C VAL A 535 -4.72 19.76 -5.01
N HIS A 536 -5.89 20.29 -4.62
CA HIS A 536 -6.02 21.35 -3.62
C HIS A 536 -7.30 21.24 -2.81
N GLY A 537 -7.20 21.45 -1.50
CA GLY A 537 -8.34 21.56 -0.60
C GLY A 537 -9.34 20.41 -0.74
N GLN A 538 -10.63 20.73 -0.74
CA GLN A 538 -11.67 19.71 -0.88
C GLN A 538 -11.99 19.43 -2.35
N ILE A 539 -11.75 18.19 -2.76
CA ILE A 539 -12.06 17.69 -4.09
C ILE A 539 -13.27 16.77 -3.99
N GLU A 540 -14.37 17.23 -4.58
CA GLU A 540 -15.55 16.39 -4.78
C GLU A 540 -15.43 15.66 -6.12
N TYR A 541 -15.41 14.34 -6.08
CA TYR A 541 -15.29 13.55 -7.31
C TYR A 541 -16.59 13.50 -8.13
N GLY A 542 -17.71 14.01 -7.61
CA GLY A 542 -18.94 14.26 -8.36
C GLY A 542 -19.37 13.10 -9.28
N ASN A 543 -19.67 13.42 -10.55
CA ASN A 543 -19.92 12.48 -11.66
C ASN A 543 -18.64 12.12 -12.43
N THR A 544 -17.45 12.41 -11.88
CA THR A 544 -16.17 12.23 -12.55
C THR A 544 -15.82 10.75 -12.50
N PRO A 545 -15.75 10.07 -13.64
CA PRO A 545 -15.45 8.66 -13.63
C PRO A 545 -13.91 8.47 -13.60
N TRP A 546 -13.41 7.37 -13.05
CA TRP A 546 -11.99 7.19 -12.76
C TRP A 546 -11.15 6.85 -13.99
N VAL A 547 -10.01 7.53 -14.15
CA VAL A 547 -9.07 7.31 -15.26
C VAL A 547 -8.21 6.09 -14.96
N THR A 548 -8.73 4.89 -15.24
CA THR A 548 -7.86 3.71 -15.36
C THR A 548 -7.07 3.82 -16.67
N ALA A 549 -5.75 3.69 -16.63
CA ALA A 549 -4.82 3.79 -17.75
C ALA A 549 -5.42 3.41 -19.13
N SER A 550 -5.43 4.36 -20.05
CA SER A 550 -5.88 4.27 -21.46
C SER A 550 -7.33 3.83 -21.73
N GLY A 551 -8.27 4.07 -20.81
CA GLY A 551 -9.69 3.80 -21.03
C GLY A 551 -10.59 4.98 -20.70
N ASN A 552 -11.75 5.03 -21.36
CA ASN A 552 -12.81 5.94 -20.95
C ASN A 552 -13.19 5.63 -19.50
N PRO A 553 -13.26 6.64 -18.65
CA PRO A 553 -13.56 6.47 -17.25
C PRO A 553 -14.91 5.76 -17.04
N ALA A 554 -15.00 4.87 -16.04
CA ALA A 554 -16.20 4.07 -15.78
C ALA A 554 -17.34 4.96 -15.23
N GLY A 555 -18.39 5.20 -16.02
CA GLY A 555 -19.51 6.10 -15.67
C GLY A 555 -20.31 5.75 -14.41
N ASN A 556 -19.99 4.64 -13.76
CA ASN A 556 -20.56 4.17 -12.49
C ASN A 556 -19.78 4.60 -11.25
N ARG A 557 -18.71 5.42 -11.39
CA ARG A 557 -17.86 5.89 -10.27
C ARG A 557 -17.08 4.77 -9.57
N SER A 558 -16.89 3.60 -10.18
CA SER A 558 -16.13 2.49 -9.56
C SER A 558 -14.63 2.61 -9.76
N LEU A 559 -13.86 2.31 -8.72
CA LEU A 559 -12.40 2.17 -8.74
C LEU A 559 -11.96 0.89 -9.49
N GLY A 560 -12.45 0.70 -10.72
CA GLY A 560 -12.22 -0.50 -11.52
C GLY A 560 -13.39 -1.51 -11.46
N PRO A 561 -13.14 -2.75 -11.92
CA PRO A 561 -14.12 -3.85 -11.86
C PRO A 561 -14.54 -4.17 -10.42
N ASP A 562 -15.68 -4.85 -10.26
CA ASP A 562 -16.11 -5.27 -8.93
C ASP A 562 -15.09 -6.25 -8.31
N VAL A 563 -14.76 -6.04 -7.04
CA VAL A 563 -13.93 -6.93 -6.22
C VAL A 563 -14.73 -8.20 -5.95
N LEU A 564 -14.24 -9.34 -6.42
CA LEU A 564 -14.89 -10.64 -6.24
C LEU A 564 -14.23 -11.39 -5.08
N LEU A 565 -14.98 -11.60 -4.00
CA LEU A 565 -14.46 -12.18 -2.76
C LEU A 565 -15.29 -13.37 -2.30
N TYR A 566 -14.62 -14.41 -1.81
CA TYR A 566 -15.23 -15.49 -1.05
C TYR A 566 -15.51 -15.06 0.40
N PRO A 567 -16.42 -15.73 1.12
CA PRO A 567 -16.67 -15.42 2.52
C PRO A 567 -15.39 -15.45 3.36
N GLY A 568 -15.19 -14.44 4.21
CA GLY A 568 -14.02 -14.31 5.09
C GLY A 568 -12.83 -13.56 4.49
N GLN A 569 -12.83 -13.29 3.18
CA GLN A 569 -11.83 -12.41 2.56
C GLN A 569 -12.16 -10.92 2.76
N PHE A 570 -11.16 -10.06 2.60
CA PHE A 570 -11.26 -8.62 2.86
C PHE A 570 -11.11 -7.81 1.57
N ILE A 571 -11.76 -6.65 1.53
CA ILE A 571 -11.49 -5.62 0.53
C ILE A 571 -10.30 -4.84 1.03
N TRP A 572 -9.23 -4.79 0.25
CA TRP A 572 -8.07 -3.98 0.61
C TRP A 572 -8.20 -2.61 -0.03
N PHE A 573 -8.06 -1.55 0.75
CA PHE A 573 -8.05 -0.16 0.29
C PHE A 573 -6.72 0.48 0.67
N HIS A 574 -5.91 0.80 -0.32
CA HIS A 574 -4.61 1.42 -0.11
C HIS A 574 -4.39 2.59 -1.07
N SER A 575 -3.61 3.59 -0.69
CA SER A 575 -3.16 4.65 -1.59
C SER A 575 -1.66 4.86 -1.50
N SER A 576 -1.07 5.24 -2.62
CA SER A 576 0.35 5.56 -2.72
C SER A 576 0.57 6.57 -3.84
N GLY A 577 1.60 7.39 -3.69
CA GLY A 577 1.93 8.44 -4.63
C GLY A 577 2.94 9.43 -4.08
N PHE A 578 3.26 10.41 -4.91
CA PHE A 578 4.17 11.50 -4.60
C PHE A 578 3.66 12.81 -5.22
N GLU A 579 4.10 13.92 -4.66
CA GLU A 579 4.01 15.28 -5.20
C GLU A 579 5.38 15.58 -5.86
N ALA A 580 5.38 16.18 -7.05
CA ALA A 580 6.43 16.07 -8.06
C ALA A 580 7.27 17.35 -8.26
N ASP A 581 7.98 17.75 -7.21
CA ASP A 581 8.89 18.89 -7.08
C ASP A 581 10.17 18.90 -7.96
N GLU A 582 10.22 18.12 -9.04
CA GLU A 582 11.35 17.89 -9.96
C GLU A 582 12.59 17.17 -9.36
N ILE A 583 13.06 17.60 -8.19
CA ILE A 583 14.24 17.04 -7.49
C ILE A 583 13.87 16.48 -6.12
N TRP A 584 12.92 17.10 -5.41
CA TRP A 584 12.60 16.77 -4.02
C TRP A 584 11.13 16.40 -3.86
N ASP A 585 10.72 15.35 -4.55
CA ASP A 585 9.34 14.90 -4.52
C ASP A 585 8.86 14.60 -3.10
N ASP A 586 7.66 15.08 -2.80
CA ASP A 586 7.02 14.98 -1.50
C ASP A 586 6.16 13.73 -1.35
N TYR A 587 6.19 13.12 -0.15
CA TYR A 587 5.38 11.93 0.08
C TYR A 587 3.93 12.34 0.25
N THR A 588 3.04 11.84 -0.62
CA THR A 588 1.60 12.11 -0.47
C THR A 588 1.03 11.62 0.87
N GLY A 589 1.73 10.71 1.54
CA GLY A 589 1.19 9.93 2.64
C GLY A 589 0.31 8.81 2.11
N GLU A 590 0.15 7.79 2.92
CA GLU A 590 -0.55 6.57 2.54
C GLU A 590 -1.80 6.35 3.36
N VAL A 591 -2.74 5.66 2.74
CA VAL A 591 -3.83 4.97 3.40
C VAL A 591 -3.56 3.49 3.27
N ASN A 592 -3.78 2.72 4.33
CA ASN A 592 -3.79 1.27 4.22
C ASN A 592 -4.84 0.68 5.17
N ARG A 593 -5.89 0.06 4.62
CA ARG A 593 -6.94 -0.56 5.43
C ARG A 593 -7.52 -1.81 4.80
N LEU A 594 -7.67 -2.84 5.62
CA LEU A 594 -8.43 -4.04 5.30
C LEU A 594 -9.88 -3.87 5.77
N MET A 595 -10.79 -3.87 4.80
CA MET A 595 -12.21 -3.66 5.02
C MET A 595 -12.95 -4.99 4.99
N PRO A 596 -13.85 -5.25 5.96
CA PRO A 596 -14.75 -6.38 5.87
C PRO A 596 -15.71 -6.20 4.68
N GLN A 597 -16.34 -7.30 4.26
CA GLN A 597 -17.37 -7.34 3.22
C GLN A 597 -18.69 -6.75 3.72
N VAL A 598 -18.68 -5.45 4.06
CA VAL A 598 -19.81 -4.70 4.62
C VAL A 598 -20.01 -3.43 3.79
N ALA A 599 -21.21 -3.26 3.26
CA ALA A 599 -21.58 -2.06 2.55
C ALA A 599 -21.71 -0.87 3.52
N GLY A 600 -21.22 0.29 3.12
CA GLY A 600 -21.23 1.50 3.94
C GLY A 600 -20.36 2.61 3.37
N GLU A 601 -20.49 3.78 4.00
CA GLU A 601 -19.61 4.92 3.77
C GLU A 601 -18.50 4.94 4.82
N TYR A 602 -17.30 5.28 4.40
CA TYR A 602 -16.08 5.23 5.19
C TYR A 602 -15.24 6.49 4.95
N ALA A 603 -14.42 6.84 5.93
CA ALA A 603 -13.44 7.92 5.82
C ALA A 603 -12.12 7.45 6.44
N ILE A 604 -11.00 7.82 5.83
CA ILE A 604 -9.67 7.47 6.31
C ILE A 604 -8.69 8.61 6.05
N GLN A 605 -7.99 9.03 7.11
CA GLN A 605 -6.91 10.00 7.04
C GLN A 605 -5.65 9.32 6.53
N SER A 606 -4.88 9.99 5.67
CA SER A 606 -3.54 9.54 5.32
C SER A 606 -2.61 9.60 6.54
N ASN A 607 -1.70 8.64 6.60
CA ASN A 607 -0.59 8.68 7.53
C ASN A 607 0.67 9.01 6.74
N CYS A 608 1.54 9.83 7.33
CA CYS A 608 2.85 10.10 6.77
C CYS A 608 3.85 10.18 7.92
N THR A 609 4.90 9.38 7.79
CA THR A 609 6.03 9.35 8.73
C THR A 609 7.30 9.53 7.92
N ASP A 610 7.58 10.74 7.47
CA ASP A 610 8.83 11.06 6.79
C ASP A 610 9.85 11.64 7.77
N SER A 611 11.13 11.36 7.53
CA SER A 611 12.27 11.85 8.32
C SER A 611 13.31 12.63 7.50
N GLY A 612 13.05 12.85 6.19
CA GLY A 612 13.94 13.51 5.23
C GLY A 612 13.80 15.04 5.10
N GLN A 613 14.34 15.59 4.01
CA GLN A 613 14.21 17.01 3.62
C GLN A 613 12.86 17.34 2.97
N SER A 614 12.13 16.31 2.53
CA SER A 614 10.79 16.34 1.94
C SER A 614 9.70 16.51 3.02
N ASN A 615 8.60 17.18 2.67
CA ASN A 615 7.40 17.30 3.49
C ASN A 615 6.42 16.13 3.26
N CYS A 616 5.49 16.03 4.19
CA CYS A 616 4.38 15.10 4.13
C CYS A 616 3.13 15.83 3.63
N CYS A 617 2.53 15.37 2.54
CA CYS A 617 1.15 15.75 2.25
C CYS A 617 0.21 15.07 3.27
N SER A 618 -1.00 15.61 3.44
CA SER A 618 -2.00 15.11 4.37
C SER A 618 -3.39 15.27 3.80
N TYR A 619 -4.18 14.19 3.80
CA TYR A 619 -5.53 14.18 3.25
C TYR A 619 -6.48 13.23 3.99
N THR A 620 -7.79 13.38 3.78
CA THR A 620 -8.81 12.39 4.14
C THR A 620 -9.51 11.88 2.88
N ILE A 621 -9.54 10.56 2.68
CA ILE A 621 -10.34 9.92 1.62
C ILE A 621 -11.68 9.49 2.21
N HIS A 622 -12.78 9.96 1.60
CA HIS A 622 -14.13 9.47 1.86
C HIS A 622 -14.55 8.52 0.73
N TYR A 623 -14.87 7.26 1.05
CA TYR A 623 -15.21 6.23 0.08
C TYR A 623 -16.43 5.42 0.50
N GLU A 624 -17.10 4.80 -0.47
CA GLU A 624 -18.25 3.93 -0.28
C GLU A 624 -17.92 2.53 -0.77
N ILE A 625 -18.30 1.52 0.02
CA ILE A 625 -18.36 0.12 -0.41
C ILE A 625 -19.84 -0.22 -0.60
N SER A 626 -20.19 -0.73 -1.77
CA SER A 626 -21.55 -1.14 -2.12
C SER A 626 -21.57 -2.52 -2.78
N PRO A 627 -22.73 -3.21 -2.83
CA PRO A 627 -22.85 -4.45 -3.60
C PRO A 627 -22.50 -4.24 -5.08
N GLY A 628 -21.63 -5.10 -5.62
CA GLY A 628 -21.21 -5.07 -7.01
C GLY A 628 -22.29 -5.50 -8.01
N ASN A 629 -22.08 -5.19 -9.28
CA ASN A 629 -23.01 -5.50 -10.39
C ASN A 629 -22.69 -6.82 -11.09
N THR A 630 -21.50 -7.37 -10.86
CA THR A 630 -21.04 -8.61 -11.47
C THR A 630 -21.89 -9.76 -10.97
N ALA A 631 -22.55 -10.45 -11.90
CA ALA A 631 -23.32 -11.64 -11.57
C ALA A 631 -22.39 -12.68 -10.93
N THR A 632 -22.68 -13.11 -9.70
CA THR A 632 -21.91 -14.16 -9.02
C THR A 632 -22.64 -15.49 -8.95
N ARG A 633 -23.95 -15.54 -9.24
CA ARG A 633 -24.71 -16.79 -9.25
C ARG A 633 -24.45 -17.61 -10.52
N PRO A 634 -24.07 -18.89 -10.40
CA PRO A 634 -23.87 -19.77 -11.55
C PRO A 634 -25.18 -20.45 -11.97
N SER A 635 -25.19 -20.95 -13.20
CA SER A 635 -26.16 -21.97 -13.65
C SER A 635 -25.39 -23.21 -14.09
N LEU A 636 -25.40 -24.26 -13.27
CA LEU A 636 -24.66 -25.50 -13.56
C LEU A 636 -25.40 -26.37 -14.57
N ASN A 637 -24.65 -26.96 -15.52
CA ASN A 637 -25.18 -28.00 -16.39
C ASN A 637 -25.07 -29.39 -15.72
N GLY A 638 -25.52 -30.45 -16.41
CA GLY A 638 -25.49 -31.81 -15.84
C GLY A 638 -24.09 -32.30 -15.43
N GLU A 639 -23.05 -31.89 -16.14
CA GLU A 639 -21.65 -32.22 -15.83
C GLU A 639 -21.21 -31.52 -14.54
N GLY A 640 -21.48 -30.22 -14.42
CA GLY A 640 -21.15 -29.44 -13.22
C GLY A 640 -21.88 -29.94 -11.97
N ILE A 641 -23.17 -30.27 -12.09
CA ILE A 641 -23.96 -30.85 -10.99
C ILE A 641 -23.40 -32.21 -10.58
N ARG A 642 -23.03 -33.06 -11.53
CA ARG A 642 -22.47 -34.38 -11.25
C ARG A 642 -21.14 -34.28 -10.51
N LEU A 643 -20.27 -33.35 -10.94
CA LEU A 643 -18.97 -33.15 -10.30
C LEU A 643 -19.13 -32.63 -8.87
N PHE A 644 -19.94 -31.59 -8.66
CA PHE A 644 -20.27 -31.08 -7.32
C PHE A 644 -20.81 -32.17 -6.39
N ASN A 645 -21.77 -32.96 -6.86
CA ASN A 645 -22.38 -34.03 -6.06
C ASN A 645 -21.41 -35.16 -5.73
N SER A 646 -20.38 -35.40 -6.54
CA SER A 646 -19.35 -36.42 -6.24
C SER A 646 -18.44 -36.05 -5.07
N TYR A 647 -18.42 -34.77 -4.68
CA TYR A 647 -17.68 -34.25 -3.53
C TYR A 647 -18.57 -34.06 -2.29
N LYS A 648 -19.85 -34.42 -2.33
CA LYS A 648 -20.69 -34.33 -1.12
C LYS A 648 -20.27 -35.34 -0.07
N VAL A 649 -19.91 -34.84 1.11
CA VAL A 649 -19.83 -35.60 2.34
C VAL A 649 -21.24 -35.76 2.88
N ARG A 650 -21.68 -37.01 3.08
CA ARG A 650 -22.99 -37.34 3.66
C ARG A 650 -22.83 -37.89 5.07
N TYR A 651 -23.84 -37.64 5.90
CA TYR A 651 -23.99 -38.25 7.22
C TYR A 651 -23.79 -39.79 7.19
N GLY A 652 -22.94 -40.31 8.09
CA GLY A 652 -22.44 -41.70 8.12
C GLY A 652 -21.50 -41.97 9.32
N PRO A 653 -20.66 -43.03 9.33
CA PRO A 653 -19.87 -43.48 10.50
C PRO A 653 -18.75 -42.53 10.97
N TYR A 654 -18.74 -41.28 10.51
CA TYR A 654 -17.70 -40.28 10.75
C TYR A 654 -18.02 -39.47 12.01
N ALA A 655 -18.11 -40.14 13.15
CA ALA A 655 -18.09 -39.48 14.45
C ALA A 655 -16.63 -39.16 14.80
N ASN A 656 -16.31 -37.88 15.01
CA ASN A 656 -15.01 -37.38 15.50
C ASN A 656 -13.91 -37.14 14.44
N ILE A 657 -14.25 -36.56 13.28
CA ILE A 657 -13.20 -35.99 12.42
C ILE A 657 -12.77 -34.66 13.01
N GLU A 658 -11.56 -34.61 13.56
CA GLU A 658 -10.85 -33.36 13.80
C GLU A 658 -10.23 -32.91 12.48
N PHE A 659 -10.69 -31.77 11.97
CA PHE A 659 -9.99 -31.10 10.88
C PHE A 659 -8.68 -30.54 11.46
N PRO A 660 -7.51 -30.86 10.87
CA PRO A 660 -6.26 -30.29 11.34
C PRO A 660 -6.32 -28.77 11.25
N ALA A 661 -5.72 -28.06 12.23
CA ALA A 661 -5.72 -26.59 12.30
C ALA A 661 -5.24 -25.91 11.01
N THR A 662 -4.42 -26.62 10.21
CA THR A 662 -3.97 -26.21 8.87
C THR A 662 -5.11 -25.97 7.88
N LEU A 663 -6.30 -26.56 8.07
CA LEU A 663 -7.45 -26.33 7.20
C LEU A 663 -8.19 -25.01 7.49
N ALA A 664 -8.07 -24.48 8.71
CA ALA A 664 -8.62 -23.16 9.05
C ALA A 664 -7.85 -22.00 8.36
N ARG A 665 -6.58 -22.23 7.98
CA ARG A 665 -5.75 -21.27 7.23
C ARG A 665 -6.26 -21.00 5.82
N PHE A 666 -6.85 -21.99 5.14
CA PHE A 666 -7.34 -21.81 3.76
C PHE A 666 -8.61 -20.94 3.65
N TRP A 667 -9.10 -20.41 4.76
CA TRP A 667 -10.23 -19.48 4.81
C TRP A 667 -9.84 -18.04 5.10
N ASN A 668 -8.59 -17.80 5.50
CA ASN A 668 -8.14 -16.47 5.83
C ASN A 668 -6.96 -16.09 4.92
N HIS A 669 -6.99 -14.86 4.40
CA HIS A 669 -5.90 -14.26 3.63
C HIS A 669 -4.61 -14.22 4.48
N PRO A 670 -3.39 -14.29 3.90
CA PRO A 670 -2.11 -14.25 4.63
C PRO A 670 -1.99 -13.08 5.63
N LEU A 671 -2.73 -11.98 5.41
CA LEU A 671 -2.85 -10.82 6.30
C LEU A 671 -3.52 -11.09 7.66
N THR A 672 -4.08 -12.29 7.84
CA THR A 672 -4.59 -12.74 9.14
C THR A 672 -3.59 -13.59 9.91
N ASP A 673 -2.60 -14.18 9.23
CA ASP A 673 -1.62 -15.12 9.79
C ASP A 673 -0.32 -14.41 10.22
N SER A 674 -0.11 -13.15 9.84
CA SER A 674 0.87 -12.27 10.49
C SER A 674 0.49 -11.93 11.94
N VAL A 675 -0.75 -12.22 12.35
CA VAL A 675 -1.17 -12.19 13.76
C VAL A 675 -0.92 -13.57 14.35
N LEU A 676 0.25 -13.73 14.99
CA LEU A 676 0.60 -14.91 15.78
C LEU A 676 -0.56 -15.33 16.71
N PRO A 677 -0.81 -16.65 16.92
CA PRO A 677 -1.95 -17.14 17.71
C PRO A 677 -2.00 -16.71 19.18
N ASP A 678 -0.96 -16.07 19.73
CA ASP A 678 -0.81 -15.88 21.17
C ASP A 678 -0.33 -14.48 21.63
N SER A 679 -0.32 -13.44 20.79
CA SER A 679 0.12 -12.12 21.28
C SER A 679 -0.51 -10.94 20.56
N VAL A 680 -1.23 -10.13 21.35
CA VAL A 680 -1.63 -8.75 21.11
C VAL A 680 -2.57 -8.56 19.92
N SER A 681 -3.72 -7.95 20.19
CA SER A 681 -4.60 -7.41 19.16
C SER A 681 -3.81 -6.46 18.26
N VAL A 682 -3.40 -6.93 17.10
CA VAL A 682 -3.10 -6.04 15.99
C VAL A 682 -4.41 -5.33 15.67
N GLN A 683 -4.50 -4.02 15.88
CA GLN A 683 -5.55 -3.30 15.19
C GLN A 683 -5.22 -3.38 13.71
N MET A 684 -6.20 -3.73 12.89
CA MET A 684 -6.03 -3.72 11.43
C MET A 684 -5.74 -2.30 10.89
N ASP A 685 -5.83 -1.29 11.77
CA ASP A 685 -5.51 0.11 11.54
C ASP A 685 -4.13 0.51 12.16
N ASP A 686 -3.45 -0.35 12.94
CA ASP A 686 -2.22 -0.02 13.71
C ASP A 686 -0.91 -0.62 13.15
N GLU A 687 -0.94 -1.51 12.17
CA GLU A 687 0.33 -1.89 11.52
C GLU A 687 0.69 -0.80 10.51
N THR A 688 1.83 -0.16 10.73
CA THR A 688 2.55 0.53 9.65
C THR A 688 2.98 -0.56 8.69
N TYR A 689 2.10 -0.82 7.73
CA TYR A 689 2.21 -1.91 6.77
C TYR A 689 3.22 -1.64 5.67
N PHE A 690 3.83 -0.46 5.69
CA PHE A 690 4.88 -0.04 4.80
C PHE A 690 6.08 0.38 5.63
N PRO A 691 7.29 -0.04 5.24
CA PRO A 691 8.48 0.55 5.80
C PRO A 691 8.45 2.04 5.51
N VAL A 692 8.84 2.84 6.50
CA VAL A 692 9.21 4.24 6.23
C VAL A 692 10.32 4.19 5.18
N GLN A 693 10.17 4.94 4.09
CA GLN A 693 11.25 5.03 3.11
C GLN A 693 12.48 5.63 3.82
N GLU A 694 13.51 4.80 3.99
CA GLU A 694 14.72 5.15 4.72
C GLU A 694 15.48 6.27 4.00
N ALA A 695 16.22 7.08 4.75
CA ALA A 695 16.93 8.21 4.16
C ALA A 695 18.15 7.75 3.36
N GLU A 696 18.39 8.37 2.21
CA GLU A 696 19.51 8.07 1.30
C GLU A 696 20.53 9.23 1.29
N PRO A 697 21.30 9.44 2.37
CA PRO A 697 22.17 10.62 2.49
C PRO A 697 23.30 10.67 1.45
N SER A 698 23.57 9.56 0.78
CA SER A 698 24.52 9.40 -0.34
C SER A 698 23.92 9.66 -1.72
N SER A 699 22.59 9.66 -1.85
CA SER A 699 21.86 9.96 -3.09
C SER A 699 21.76 11.46 -3.31
N ILE A 700 21.82 11.90 -4.57
CA ILE A 700 21.76 13.33 -4.91
C ILE A 700 20.43 13.94 -4.49
N ALA A 701 19.35 13.16 -4.54
CA ALA A 701 18.01 13.60 -4.16
C ALA A 701 17.92 13.96 -2.67
N GLU A 702 18.64 13.28 -1.78
CA GLU A 702 18.53 13.52 -0.32
C GLU A 702 19.80 14.09 0.34
N MET A 703 20.91 14.18 -0.39
CA MET A 703 22.17 14.74 0.10
C MET A 703 22.05 16.23 0.44
N SER A 704 22.56 16.64 1.60
CA SER A 704 22.61 18.07 1.97
C SER A 704 23.51 18.89 1.03
N ASN A 705 23.18 20.18 0.83
CA ASN A 705 23.97 21.12 0.05
C ASN A 705 25.46 21.17 0.46
N GLU A 706 25.76 21.08 1.76
CA GLU A 706 27.14 21.07 2.26
C GLU A 706 27.90 19.81 1.86
N VAL A 707 27.24 18.65 1.87
CA VAL A 707 27.83 17.38 1.46
C VAL A 707 28.05 17.41 -0.06
N PHE A 708 27.04 17.81 -0.83
CA PHE A 708 27.11 17.92 -2.29
C PHE A 708 28.25 18.84 -2.75
N ALA A 709 28.32 20.05 -2.19
CA ALA A 709 29.38 21.01 -2.51
C ALA A 709 30.78 20.47 -2.18
N ARG A 710 30.92 19.80 -1.03
CA ARG A 710 32.19 19.22 -0.58
C ARG A 710 32.64 18.09 -1.50
N GLU A 711 31.75 17.17 -1.85
CA GLU A 711 32.06 16.06 -2.75
C GLU A 711 32.46 16.57 -4.14
N LEU A 712 31.71 17.52 -4.69
CA LEU A 712 31.98 18.08 -6.00
C LEU A 712 33.38 18.73 -6.09
N GLN A 713 33.78 19.47 -5.04
CA GLN A 713 35.13 20.05 -4.95
C GLN A 713 36.24 19.02 -4.77
N GLU A 714 35.99 17.94 -4.02
CA GLU A 714 36.96 16.87 -3.83
C GLU A 714 37.15 16.06 -5.12
N ILE A 715 36.06 15.78 -5.84
CA ILE A 715 36.07 15.10 -7.13
C ILE A 715 36.81 15.94 -8.17
N GLN A 716 36.55 17.25 -8.25
CA GLN A 716 37.27 18.16 -9.16
C GLN A 716 38.79 18.10 -8.96
N LYS A 717 39.26 17.97 -7.72
CA LYS A 717 40.70 17.89 -7.40
C LYS A 717 41.30 16.51 -7.68
N LYS A 718 40.59 15.45 -7.29
CA LYS A 718 41.12 14.07 -7.29
C LYS A 718 40.90 13.35 -8.62
N ASN A 719 39.77 13.62 -9.28
CA ASN A 719 39.44 13.04 -10.58
C ASN A 719 38.76 14.05 -11.52
N PRO A 720 39.54 14.92 -12.19
CA PRO A 720 39.01 15.92 -13.11
C PRO A 720 38.21 15.35 -14.29
N LYS A 721 38.48 14.09 -14.70
CA LYS A 721 37.78 13.45 -15.80
C LYS A 721 36.36 13.05 -15.38
N ALA A 722 36.23 12.37 -14.24
CA ALA A 722 34.93 11.99 -13.69
C ALA A 722 34.08 13.22 -13.38
N PHE A 723 34.71 14.25 -12.79
CA PHE A 723 34.10 15.56 -12.57
C PHE A 723 33.46 16.15 -13.83
N LEU A 724 34.21 16.23 -14.95
CA LEU A 724 33.70 16.83 -16.18
C LEU A 724 32.56 16.03 -16.81
N ALA A 725 32.56 14.71 -16.66
CA ALA A 725 31.47 13.86 -17.12
C ALA A 725 30.20 14.05 -16.29
N PHE A 726 30.30 14.04 -14.95
CA PHE A 726 29.18 14.38 -14.07
C PHE A 726 28.59 15.78 -14.36
N ILE A 727 29.44 16.78 -14.57
CA ILE A 727 29.00 18.13 -14.97
C ILE A 727 28.26 18.13 -16.31
N GLY A 728 28.63 17.22 -17.22
CA GLY A 728 27.93 17.01 -18.49
C GLY A 728 26.53 16.44 -18.27
N GLU A 729 26.40 15.37 -17.48
CA GLU A 729 25.13 14.73 -17.10
C GLU A 729 24.19 15.73 -16.40
N LEU A 730 24.68 16.43 -15.38
CA LEU A 730 23.91 17.46 -14.68
C LEU A 730 23.44 18.59 -15.62
N ARG A 731 24.22 18.91 -16.65
CA ARG A 731 23.83 19.92 -17.66
C ARG A 731 22.73 19.40 -18.59
N GLU A 732 22.74 18.12 -18.92
CA GLU A 732 21.66 17.49 -19.69
C GLU A 732 20.36 17.55 -18.90
N GLU A 733 20.38 17.24 -17.61
CA GLU A 733 19.19 17.33 -16.75
C GLU A 733 18.70 18.76 -16.53
N ILE A 734 19.60 19.73 -16.32
CA ILE A 734 19.21 21.15 -16.32
C ILE A 734 18.49 21.53 -17.62
N THR A 735 18.87 20.94 -18.75
CA THR A 735 18.21 21.19 -20.05
C THR A 735 16.84 20.53 -20.13
N VAL A 736 16.62 19.40 -19.43
CA VAL A 736 15.31 18.75 -19.27
C VAL A 736 14.42 19.62 -18.40
N MET A 737 14.87 20.02 -17.20
CA MET A 737 14.14 20.90 -16.27
C MET A 737 13.73 22.23 -16.93
N GLN A 738 14.63 22.86 -17.71
CA GLN A 738 14.30 24.10 -18.45
C GLN A 738 13.19 23.94 -19.50
N LYS A 739 12.87 22.70 -19.89
CA LYS A 739 11.78 22.35 -20.80
C LYS A 739 10.60 21.73 -20.07
N SER A 740 10.66 21.58 -18.75
CA SER A 740 9.59 20.97 -17.96
C SER A 740 8.28 21.71 -18.17
N GLU A 741 7.20 20.94 -18.09
CA GLU A 741 5.84 21.46 -18.06
C GLU A 741 5.50 22.02 -16.66
N ASN A 742 6.19 21.58 -15.60
CA ASN A 742 6.14 22.17 -14.27
C ASN A 742 7.16 23.31 -14.15
N LYS A 743 6.76 24.53 -14.50
CA LYS A 743 7.71 25.63 -14.61
C LYS A 743 8.21 26.11 -13.26
N ASP A 744 7.32 26.33 -12.32
CA ASP A 744 7.63 26.99 -11.05
C ASP A 744 8.58 26.12 -10.21
N ASP A 745 8.34 24.80 -10.17
CA ASP A 745 9.21 23.85 -9.47
C ASP A 745 10.53 23.61 -10.20
N ALA A 746 10.51 23.60 -11.54
CA ALA A 746 11.75 23.63 -12.30
C ALA A 746 12.56 24.92 -12.02
N GLU A 747 11.92 26.09 -11.80
CA GLU A 747 12.64 27.30 -11.40
C GLU A 747 13.26 27.15 -10.00
N LEU A 748 12.53 26.58 -9.04
CA LEU A 748 12.97 26.33 -7.67
C LEU A 748 14.12 25.32 -7.63
N ALA A 749 13.98 24.18 -8.29
CA ALA A 749 15.00 23.15 -8.46
C ALA A 749 16.30 23.74 -9.02
N LEU A 750 16.21 24.52 -10.11
CA LEU A 750 17.37 25.19 -10.71
C LEU A 750 18.00 26.25 -9.80
N GLN A 751 17.21 26.97 -9.00
CA GLN A 751 17.72 27.92 -8.01
C GLN A 751 18.47 27.20 -6.88
N SER A 752 17.92 26.11 -6.38
CA SER A 752 18.53 25.29 -5.34
C SER A 752 19.83 24.65 -5.83
N LEU A 753 19.86 24.13 -7.07
CA LEU A 753 21.10 23.66 -7.71
C LEU A 753 22.18 24.76 -7.78
N LYS A 754 21.81 26.01 -8.11
CA LYS A 754 22.76 27.15 -8.11
C LYS A 754 23.30 27.48 -6.72
N VAL A 755 22.53 27.22 -5.67
CA VAL A 755 22.96 27.38 -4.28
C VAL A 755 23.89 26.23 -3.86
N ALA A 756 23.55 25.00 -4.24
CA ALA A 756 24.30 23.78 -3.92
C ALA A 756 25.67 23.72 -4.61
N VAL A 757 25.73 24.10 -5.90
CA VAL A 757 26.98 24.07 -6.67
C VAL A 757 27.92 25.21 -6.24
N PRO A 758 29.20 24.94 -5.91
CA PRO A 758 30.18 25.97 -5.58
C PRO A 758 30.26 27.07 -6.65
N LYS A 759 30.33 28.33 -6.21
CA LYS A 759 30.23 29.52 -7.08
C LYS A 759 31.24 29.55 -8.23
N ASP A 760 32.45 29.08 -8.00
CA ASP A 760 33.52 28.98 -8.98
C ASP A 760 33.22 27.91 -10.04
N ILE A 761 32.70 26.76 -9.62
CA ILE A 761 32.23 25.69 -10.50
C ILE A 761 31.04 26.17 -11.32
N TRP A 762 30.03 26.77 -10.69
CA TRP A 762 28.86 27.34 -11.39
C TRP A 762 29.29 28.35 -12.46
N LYS A 763 30.19 29.27 -12.10
CA LYS A 763 30.69 30.27 -13.04
C LYS A 763 31.46 29.66 -14.20
N ALA A 764 32.23 28.60 -13.98
CA ALA A 764 33.02 27.95 -15.02
C ALA A 764 32.16 27.08 -15.96
N HIS A 765 31.13 26.43 -15.40
CA HIS A 765 30.42 25.34 -16.07
C HIS A 765 28.94 25.55 -16.30
N PHE A 766 28.31 26.60 -15.78
CA PHE A 766 26.87 26.85 -15.90
C PHE A 766 26.52 28.35 -16.08
N SER A 767 27.49 29.20 -16.44
CA SER A 767 27.26 30.66 -16.57
C SER A 767 26.26 31.06 -17.67
N ASP A 768 26.00 30.18 -18.61
CA ASP A 768 25.06 30.31 -19.73
C ASP A 768 23.65 29.79 -19.39
N VAL A 769 23.48 29.07 -18.28
CA VAL A 769 22.18 28.60 -17.78
C VAL A 769 21.36 29.82 -17.38
N LYS A 770 20.23 30.02 -18.06
CA LYS A 770 19.29 31.10 -17.72
C LYS A 770 18.43 30.65 -16.56
N LEU A 771 18.52 31.35 -15.45
CA LEU A 771 17.59 31.17 -14.35
C LEU A 771 16.46 32.19 -14.43
N PRO A 772 15.21 31.74 -14.27
CA PRO A 772 14.12 32.64 -13.94
C PRO A 772 14.45 33.37 -12.64
N GLY A 773 14.24 34.68 -12.58
CA GLY A 773 14.62 35.47 -11.40
C GLY A 773 15.91 36.28 -11.49
N ASP A 774 16.73 36.15 -12.55
CA ASP A 774 17.87 37.07 -12.76
C ASP A 774 17.42 38.54 -13.02
N GLN A 775 16.11 38.79 -13.16
CA GLN A 775 15.50 40.13 -13.08
C GLN A 775 15.02 40.53 -11.66
N TRP A 776 14.67 39.57 -10.79
CA TRP A 776 14.03 39.83 -9.49
C TRP A 776 14.99 40.38 -8.43
N ILE A 777 16.29 40.09 -8.51
CA ILE A 777 17.29 40.69 -7.59
C ILE A 777 17.53 42.18 -7.88
N THR A 778 17.08 42.70 -9.03
CA THR A 778 17.06 44.15 -9.29
C THR A 778 15.75 44.84 -8.88
N GLY A 779 14.79 44.06 -8.37
CA GLY A 779 13.39 44.46 -8.21
C GLY A 779 12.84 44.47 -6.78
N ILE A 780 13.68 44.42 -5.72
CA ILE A 780 13.22 44.97 -4.43
C ILE A 780 13.03 46.46 -4.68
N SER A 781 11.80 46.87 -4.98
CA SER A 781 11.48 48.27 -5.18
C SER A 781 12.06 49.05 -4.00
N ASN A 782 12.73 50.17 -4.27
CA ASN A 782 13.24 51.09 -3.25
C ASN A 782 12.19 51.39 -2.15
N ASN A 783 10.90 51.18 -2.45
CA ASN A 783 9.79 51.28 -1.51
C ASN A 783 9.82 50.27 -0.36
N LEU A 784 10.23 49.00 -0.55
CA LEU A 784 10.26 48.02 0.56
C LEU A 784 11.42 48.32 1.53
N LEU A 785 12.56 48.72 1.00
CA LEU A 785 13.70 49.23 1.77
C LEU A 785 13.38 50.55 2.49
N LEU A 786 12.62 51.46 1.85
CA LEU A 786 12.11 52.68 2.48
C LEU A 786 11.10 52.39 3.59
N VAL A 787 10.22 51.40 3.41
CA VAL A 787 9.24 50.98 4.43
C VAL A 787 9.94 50.33 5.63
N LEU A 788 10.90 49.44 5.40
CA LEU A 788 11.71 48.83 6.47
C LEU A 788 12.57 49.87 7.18
N ALA A 789 13.17 50.83 6.46
CA ALA A 789 13.91 51.94 7.05
C ALA A 789 13.00 52.89 7.85
N ALA A 790 11.78 53.15 7.39
CA ALA A 790 10.79 53.96 8.12
C ALA A 790 10.30 53.25 9.39
N ILE A 791 10.09 51.94 9.34
CA ILE A 791 9.76 51.11 10.52
C ILE A 791 10.93 51.12 11.51
N LEU A 792 12.17 50.98 11.04
CA LEU A 792 13.36 51.04 11.90
C LEU A 792 13.55 52.42 12.53
N LEU A 793 13.29 53.51 11.79
CA LEU A 793 13.30 54.88 12.30
C LEU A 793 12.19 55.13 13.32
N LEU A 794 11.00 54.56 13.12
CA LEU A 794 9.90 54.62 14.09
C LEU A 794 10.22 53.85 15.37
N ILE A 795 10.84 52.68 15.26
CA ILE A 795 11.31 51.88 16.41
C ILE A 795 12.41 52.64 17.17
N LEU A 796 13.38 53.22 16.46
CA LEU A 796 14.46 54.02 17.06
C LEU A 796 13.93 55.31 17.70
N ALA A 797 12.96 55.99 17.08
CA ALA A 797 12.31 57.16 17.65
C ALA A 797 11.49 56.79 18.90
N PHE A 798 10.81 55.64 18.90
CA PHE A 798 10.07 55.13 20.06
C PHE A 798 11.00 54.74 21.21
N LEU A 799 12.16 54.12 20.90
CA LEU A 799 13.20 53.79 21.88
C LEU A 799 13.91 55.05 22.43
N ALA A 800 14.09 56.08 21.60
CA ALA A 800 14.62 57.38 22.03
C ALA A 800 13.62 58.14 22.92
N PHE A 801 12.32 58.10 22.60
CA PHE A 801 11.27 58.74 23.41
C PHE A 801 11.11 58.07 24.79
N ARG A 802 11.39 56.76 24.89
CA ARG A 802 11.43 56.00 26.16
C ARG A 802 12.63 56.33 27.05
N LYS A 803 13.69 56.96 26.51
CA LYS A 803 14.86 57.39 27.30
C LYS A 803 14.75 58.82 27.85
N THR A 804 13.72 59.58 27.47
CA THR A 804 13.50 60.97 27.90
C THR A 804 12.15 61.21 28.59
N LYS A 805 11.52 60.17 29.13
CA LYS A 805 10.41 60.29 30.09
C LYS A 805 10.58 59.33 31.26
#